data_AF-A0A1M5KAB9-F1
#
_entry.id   AF-A0A1M5KAB9-F1
#
_cell.length_a   1.000
_cell.length_b   1.000
_cell.length_c   1.000
_cell.angle_alpha   90.00
_cell.angle_beta   90.00
_cell.angle_gamma   90.00
#
_symmetry.space_group_name_H-M   'P 1'
#
loop_
_entity.id
_entity.type
_entity.pdbx_description
1 polymer ?
#
loop_
_entity_poly.entity_id
_entity_poly.type
_entity_poly.pdbx_seq_one_letter_code
_entity_poly.pdbx_strand_id
1 'polypeptide(L)'
;STTMKKLLLLFVLMSTMFVLEAQVGINTESPHRLTELDIKNIINGTDTIPKGILIPRLRTEQRDQMVISDIANENGILIYNIDEDCYNYYHRTDREWKSICGKVGNAVFTIDCNKVNLYGEYKNGVETGSTNYISVIVSVTKPGLYTISATITDPLKDNGYFFHTSGEFLSIGTFTIRVPAMGTPINYSNPDKDQFTIELNAVRANGDDPACTFEVEVKNNAIRPLYTMQCSGTVVHGEYYEDEQLVATNYIEVVLNVDPTSFGATYEIETNEVDGIKFSGSGILTSNPQTVQLKGEGTPYSIDTKKMYIKSNSESSTATCIAQVYMIIPAKRILTIATNNAYGYNFGSVTTASNKMITDQLNFGPQTNSIVRYAGFKNKGTTLTSNEGADDGRTIVSRDAGYYYSAVPATQATLNTEFHNLLFGKAGYAPIDILYIGWTSGINGAASAWDNITDSQLQDIYDFVQGGGILLMFSEAPVLNNKIFRKIFNKSDIDFTAGTTTNPPGSVYRLPSITDPILDGPFGNVTGLYWGEDASTTNYVVNLPLDEVVLYSNNVNVVSGNAEIMNAATAFRHRTLPFVWVGDGGFTSNDAGTAPTICPFKLTTKTISGTTYSNYPTYKPNYGSGTITANLYKYQVHNAVFAANAIAWCIETAEANRKAQKQ
;
A
#
# COMPACT_ATOMS: atom_id res chain seq x y z
N SER A 1 116.34 -48.13 -32.36
CA SER A 1 115.08 -47.62 -32.96
C SER A 1 114.17 -47.00 -31.88
N THR A 2 114.72 -46.14 -31.02
CA THR A 2 114.08 -45.64 -29.78
C THR A 2 113.64 -44.18 -29.89
N THR A 3 114.01 -43.51 -30.98
CA THR A 3 113.78 -42.09 -31.26
C THR A 3 112.41 -41.81 -31.87
N MET A 4 111.83 -42.75 -32.64
CA MET A 4 110.51 -42.56 -33.29
C MET A 4 109.33 -42.65 -32.30
N LYS A 5 109.46 -43.42 -31.21
CA LYS A 5 108.41 -43.55 -30.18
C LYS A 5 108.30 -42.31 -29.28
N LYS A 6 109.39 -41.57 -29.07
CA LYS A 6 109.38 -40.34 -28.26
C LYS A 6 108.80 -39.14 -29.01
N LEU A 7 108.97 -39.08 -30.33
CA LEU A 7 108.39 -38.01 -31.15
C LEU A 7 106.86 -38.15 -31.30
N LEU A 8 106.36 -39.38 -31.39
CA LEU A 8 104.91 -39.67 -31.42
C LEU A 8 104.25 -39.34 -30.08
N LEU A 9 104.92 -39.60 -28.95
CA LEU A 9 104.40 -39.28 -27.62
C LEU A 9 104.34 -37.75 -27.38
N LEU A 10 105.29 -37.00 -27.94
CA LEU A 10 105.30 -35.54 -27.85
C LEU A 10 104.17 -34.90 -28.68
N PHE A 11 103.87 -35.46 -29.85
CA PHE A 11 102.76 -34.99 -30.69
C PHE A 11 101.38 -35.32 -30.10
N VAL A 12 101.25 -36.44 -29.39
CA VAL A 12 100.00 -36.81 -28.70
C VAL A 12 99.78 -35.98 -27.42
N LEU A 13 100.85 -35.64 -26.68
CA LEU A 13 100.73 -34.74 -25.52
C LEU A 13 100.42 -33.29 -25.88
N MET A 14 100.76 -32.83 -27.10
CA MET A 14 100.40 -31.49 -27.58
C MET A 14 98.95 -31.39 -28.08
N SER A 15 98.29 -32.53 -28.35
CA SER A 15 96.89 -32.58 -28.81
C SER A 15 95.83 -32.60 -27.70
N THR A 16 96.22 -32.63 -26.42
CA THR A 16 95.28 -32.75 -25.28
C THR A 16 95.05 -31.46 -24.50
N MET A 17 95.51 -30.29 -24.99
CA MET A 17 95.18 -28.98 -24.40
C MET A 17 94.09 -28.26 -25.19
N PHE A 18 92.90 -28.86 -25.23
CA PHE A 18 91.66 -28.10 -25.37
C PHE A 18 90.98 -28.12 -24.01
N VAL A 19 91.21 -27.09 -23.20
CA VAL A 19 90.29 -26.77 -22.11
C VAL A 19 89.04 -26.23 -22.81
N LEU A 20 88.04 -27.09 -22.98
CA LEU A 20 86.69 -26.66 -23.27
C LEU A 20 86.18 -26.02 -21.97
N GLU A 21 86.13 -24.69 -21.92
CA GLU A 21 85.32 -23.98 -20.93
C GLU A 21 83.88 -24.48 -21.08
N ALA A 22 83.41 -25.25 -20.10
CA ALA A 22 82.03 -25.71 -20.06
C ALA A 22 81.17 -24.52 -19.63
N GLN A 23 80.63 -23.82 -20.62
CA GLN A 23 79.70 -22.72 -20.42
C GLN A 23 78.47 -23.21 -19.61
N VAL A 24 78.29 -22.68 -18.39
CA VAL A 24 77.18 -23.02 -17.47
C VAL A 24 75.97 -22.08 -17.59
N GLY A 25 76.04 -21.04 -18.43
CA GLY A 25 74.91 -20.17 -18.79
C GLY A 25 75.04 -19.59 -20.21
N ILE A 26 73.93 -19.19 -20.86
CA ILE A 26 74.00 -18.61 -22.21
C ILE A 26 74.82 -17.31 -22.18
N ASN A 27 75.98 -17.31 -22.84
CA ASN A 27 76.95 -16.20 -22.88
C ASN A 27 77.50 -15.73 -21.52
N THR A 28 77.49 -16.58 -20.48
CA THR A 28 78.07 -16.26 -19.17
C THR A 28 78.66 -17.49 -18.47
N GLU A 29 79.73 -17.30 -17.70
CA GLU A 29 80.30 -18.31 -16.79
C GLU A 29 79.70 -18.24 -15.38
N SER A 30 78.93 -17.19 -15.10
CA SER A 30 78.21 -16.99 -13.83
C SER A 30 76.70 -17.09 -14.09
N PRO A 31 76.07 -18.27 -13.87
CA PRO A 31 74.61 -18.39 -13.95
C PRO A 31 73.94 -17.45 -12.95
N HIS A 32 72.71 -17.02 -13.25
CA HIS A 32 71.98 -16.09 -12.40
C HIS A 32 71.84 -16.68 -10.98
N ARG A 33 72.00 -15.86 -9.93
CA ARG A 33 72.05 -16.38 -8.54
C ARG A 33 70.80 -17.11 -8.07
N LEU A 34 69.69 -16.96 -8.79
CA LEU A 34 68.41 -17.65 -8.55
C LEU A 34 68.20 -18.91 -9.39
N THR A 35 69.12 -19.26 -10.29
CA THR A 35 69.00 -20.46 -11.12
C THR A 35 69.66 -21.64 -10.45
N GLU A 36 68.88 -22.69 -10.22
CA GLU A 36 69.33 -23.99 -9.77
C GLU A 36 68.69 -25.04 -10.69
N LEU A 37 69.50 -25.98 -11.20
CA LEU A 37 68.99 -27.08 -12.03
C LEU A 37 69.67 -28.37 -11.58
N ASP A 38 68.91 -29.24 -10.93
CA ASP A 38 69.39 -30.56 -10.52
C ASP A 38 69.15 -31.58 -11.65
N ILE A 39 70.23 -32.00 -12.32
CA ILE A 39 70.21 -33.07 -13.31
C ILE A 39 70.71 -34.34 -12.63
N LYS A 40 69.80 -35.09 -12.03
CA LYS A 40 70.10 -36.38 -11.39
C LYS A 40 69.80 -37.54 -12.31
N ASN A 41 70.82 -38.30 -12.72
CA ASN A 41 70.63 -39.59 -13.36
C ASN A 41 70.26 -40.64 -12.30
N ILE A 42 69.00 -41.08 -12.27
CA ILE A 42 68.54 -42.16 -11.38
C ILE A 42 68.47 -43.45 -12.19
N ILE A 43 69.60 -44.13 -12.43
CA ILE A 43 69.57 -45.53 -12.88
C ILE A 43 70.59 -46.37 -12.09
N ASN A 44 70.06 -47.29 -11.28
CA ASN A 44 70.63 -48.61 -10.99
C ASN A 44 69.90 -49.61 -11.91
N GLY A 45 70.61 -50.35 -12.76
CA GLY A 45 70.04 -51.49 -13.50
C GLY A 45 69.26 -51.20 -14.80
N THR A 46 68.60 -52.24 -15.32
CA THR A 46 68.16 -52.50 -16.71
C THR A 46 66.95 -51.69 -17.23
N ASP A 47 66.83 -50.41 -16.90
CA ASP A 47 65.76 -49.57 -17.46
C ASP A 47 66.09 -49.08 -18.89
N THR A 48 65.16 -49.28 -19.83
CA THR A 48 65.29 -48.87 -21.25
C THR A 48 64.34 -47.73 -21.65
N ILE A 49 63.83 -46.94 -20.69
CA ILE A 49 62.87 -45.84 -20.94
C ILE A 49 63.54 -44.48 -20.66
N PRO A 50 63.44 -43.47 -21.55
CA PRO A 50 63.90 -42.11 -21.29
C PRO A 50 63.19 -41.48 -20.06
N LYS A 51 63.96 -40.86 -19.13
CA LYS A 51 63.43 -40.18 -17.94
C LYS A 51 63.31 -38.67 -18.19
N GLY A 52 62.33 -38.03 -17.54
CA GLY A 52 62.06 -36.59 -17.65
C GLY A 52 63.03 -35.71 -16.85
N ILE A 53 62.79 -34.40 -16.85
CA ILE A 53 63.54 -33.39 -16.09
C ILE A 53 62.87 -33.11 -14.74
N LEU A 54 63.65 -33.03 -13.66
CA LEU A 54 63.16 -32.60 -12.35
C LEU A 54 63.43 -31.10 -12.17
N ILE A 55 62.38 -30.29 -12.22
CA ILE A 55 62.44 -28.83 -11.98
C ILE A 55 62.53 -28.59 -10.45
N PRO A 56 63.25 -27.54 -9.98
CA PRO A 56 63.35 -27.21 -8.56
C PRO A 56 62.01 -27.23 -7.84
N ARG A 57 61.94 -27.95 -6.71
CA ARG A 57 60.70 -28.21 -5.96
C ARG A 57 60.70 -27.42 -4.67
N LEU A 58 59.77 -26.49 -4.52
CA LEU A 58 59.69 -25.58 -3.36
C LEU A 58 58.31 -25.66 -2.72
N ARG A 59 58.22 -25.44 -1.41
CA ARG A 59 56.96 -25.03 -0.77
C ARG A 59 56.62 -23.59 -1.15
N THR A 60 55.34 -23.24 -1.02
CA THR A 60 54.83 -21.88 -1.27
C THR A 60 55.58 -20.85 -0.44
N GLU A 61 55.81 -21.13 0.85
CA GLU A 61 56.58 -20.25 1.74
C GLU A 61 58.03 -20.07 1.28
N GLN A 62 58.66 -21.11 0.73
CA GLN A 62 60.04 -21.05 0.23
C GLN A 62 60.13 -20.28 -1.10
N ARG A 63 59.13 -20.44 -1.98
CA ARG A 63 58.96 -19.65 -3.20
C ARG A 63 58.81 -18.16 -2.87
N ASP A 64 58.00 -17.83 -1.87
CA ASP A 64 57.69 -16.45 -1.51
C ASP A 64 58.84 -15.74 -0.77
N GLN A 65 59.82 -16.49 -0.26
CA GLN A 65 61.07 -15.95 0.30
C GLN A 65 62.09 -15.50 -0.76
N MET A 66 61.87 -15.78 -2.05
CA MET A 66 62.75 -15.32 -3.11
C MET A 66 62.71 -13.78 -3.20
N VAL A 67 63.88 -13.13 -3.12
CA VAL A 67 63.99 -11.66 -2.94
C VAL A 67 63.53 -10.90 -4.19
N ILE A 68 62.51 -10.04 -4.04
CA ILE A 68 61.81 -9.31 -5.12
C ILE A 68 62.74 -8.49 -6.05
N SER A 69 63.85 -7.95 -5.54
CA SER A 69 64.79 -7.17 -6.36
C SER A 69 65.46 -7.97 -7.48
N ASP A 70 65.57 -9.28 -7.31
CA ASP A 70 66.20 -10.19 -8.29
C ASP A 70 65.21 -10.76 -9.28
N ILE A 71 63.94 -10.84 -8.89
CA ILE A 71 62.86 -11.44 -9.67
C ILE A 71 62.23 -10.38 -10.61
N ALA A 72 62.24 -9.11 -10.21
CA ALA A 72 61.65 -8.01 -11.00
C ALA A 72 62.30 -7.81 -12.39
N ASN A 73 63.54 -8.28 -12.57
CA ASN A 73 64.29 -8.18 -13.82
C ASN A 73 64.26 -9.47 -14.66
N GLU A 74 63.80 -10.58 -14.09
CA GLU A 74 63.83 -11.92 -14.70
C GLU A 74 62.43 -12.33 -15.20
N ASN A 75 62.36 -13.04 -16.32
CA ASN A 75 61.10 -13.56 -16.86
C ASN A 75 61.22 -15.08 -17.07
N GLY A 76 60.25 -15.86 -16.57
CA GLY A 76 60.20 -17.30 -16.82
C GLY A 76 60.96 -18.19 -15.84
N ILE A 77 61.23 -17.74 -14.60
CA ILE A 77 61.66 -18.64 -13.53
C ILE A 77 60.55 -19.68 -13.30
N LEU A 78 60.86 -20.97 -13.46
CA LEU A 78 59.93 -22.08 -13.34
C LEU A 78 60.31 -22.94 -12.13
N ILE A 79 59.35 -23.22 -11.26
CA ILE A 79 59.49 -24.14 -10.14
C ILE A 79 58.34 -25.15 -10.15
N TYR A 80 58.50 -26.26 -9.42
CA TYR A 80 57.38 -27.10 -9.00
C TYR A 80 57.00 -26.74 -7.56
N ASN A 81 55.84 -26.11 -7.37
CA ASN A 81 55.32 -25.83 -6.05
C ASN A 81 54.71 -27.12 -5.45
N ILE A 82 55.31 -27.61 -4.37
CA ILE A 82 54.94 -28.85 -3.71
C ILE A 82 53.57 -28.73 -3.03
N ASP A 83 53.23 -27.56 -2.50
CA ASP A 83 51.95 -27.36 -1.78
C ASP A 83 50.78 -27.16 -2.77
N GLU A 84 51.05 -26.54 -3.92
CA GLU A 84 50.07 -26.43 -5.02
C GLU A 84 50.02 -27.69 -5.92
N ASP A 85 50.97 -28.61 -5.75
CA ASP A 85 51.21 -29.78 -6.60
C ASP A 85 51.24 -29.44 -8.09
N CYS A 86 51.92 -28.33 -8.43
CA CYS A 86 51.89 -27.78 -9.77
C CYS A 86 53.13 -26.93 -10.10
N TYR A 87 53.42 -26.80 -11.39
CA TYR A 87 54.40 -25.84 -11.89
C TYR A 87 53.93 -24.40 -11.69
N ASN A 88 54.77 -23.58 -11.06
CA ASN A 88 54.60 -22.14 -11.01
C ASN A 88 55.69 -21.46 -11.84
N TYR A 89 55.34 -20.37 -12.50
CA TYR A 89 56.30 -19.49 -13.15
C TYR A 89 56.12 -18.04 -12.70
N TYR A 90 57.22 -17.29 -12.61
CA TYR A 90 57.12 -15.86 -12.31
C TYR A 90 56.78 -15.07 -13.56
N HIS A 91 55.68 -14.31 -13.50
CA HIS A 91 55.23 -13.47 -14.59
C HIS A 91 55.69 -12.02 -14.38
N ARG A 92 56.67 -11.58 -15.18
CA ARG A 92 57.33 -10.29 -15.01
C ARG A 92 56.37 -9.08 -15.07
N THR A 93 55.40 -9.10 -15.98
CA THR A 93 54.49 -7.95 -16.18
C THR A 93 53.55 -7.76 -15.00
N ASP A 94 53.05 -8.85 -14.43
CA ASP A 94 52.06 -8.81 -13.35
C ASP A 94 52.72 -8.90 -11.97
N ARG A 95 54.05 -9.11 -11.95
CA ARG A 95 54.89 -9.18 -10.74
C ARG A 95 54.45 -10.22 -9.73
N GLU A 96 53.87 -11.32 -10.21
CA GLU A 96 53.33 -12.39 -9.39
C GLU A 96 53.76 -13.79 -9.90
N TRP A 97 53.70 -14.77 -9.00
CA TRP A 97 53.81 -16.18 -9.35
C TRP A 97 52.48 -16.66 -9.94
N LYS A 98 52.55 -17.28 -11.13
CA LYS A 98 51.40 -17.85 -11.82
C LYS A 98 51.50 -19.38 -11.88
N SER A 99 50.37 -20.05 -11.71
CA SER A 99 50.26 -21.51 -11.81
C SER A 99 49.92 -21.93 -13.24
N ILE A 100 50.62 -22.94 -13.76
CA ILE A 100 50.43 -23.44 -15.14
C ILE A 100 49.28 -24.45 -15.22
N CYS A 101 48.94 -25.12 -14.12
CA CYS A 101 47.97 -26.22 -14.13
C CYS A 101 46.50 -25.78 -14.00
N GLY A 102 46.22 -24.47 -14.00
CA GLY A 102 44.84 -23.95 -14.00
C GLY A 102 44.02 -24.24 -12.74
N LYS A 103 44.61 -24.76 -11.66
CA LYS A 103 43.96 -24.80 -10.34
C LYS A 103 43.84 -23.36 -9.83
N VAL A 104 42.67 -22.76 -10.02
CA VAL A 104 42.31 -21.52 -9.34
C VAL A 104 42.32 -21.87 -7.84
N GLY A 105 43.19 -21.23 -7.06
CA GLY A 105 43.25 -21.45 -5.61
C GLY A 105 41.92 -21.11 -4.93
N ASN A 106 41.89 -21.15 -3.59
CA ASN A 106 40.68 -20.73 -2.89
C ASN A 106 40.30 -19.29 -3.27
N ALA A 107 39.00 -19.08 -3.47
CA ALA A 107 38.45 -17.76 -3.62
C ALA A 107 38.66 -16.95 -2.35
N VAL A 108 38.82 -15.64 -2.51
CA VAL A 108 38.81 -14.68 -1.39
C VAL A 108 37.50 -13.93 -1.47
N PHE A 109 36.71 -14.01 -0.41
CA PHE A 109 35.37 -13.44 -0.35
C PHE A 109 34.93 -13.19 1.09
N THR A 110 33.96 -12.29 1.24
CA THR A 110 33.27 -12.00 2.51
C THR A 110 31.76 -12.10 2.33
N ILE A 111 31.02 -12.17 3.44
CA ILE A 111 29.55 -12.21 3.50
C ILE A 111 29.01 -10.96 4.20
N ASP A 112 27.88 -10.44 3.74
CA ASP A 112 27.11 -9.44 4.49
C ASP A 112 26.29 -10.12 5.60
N CYS A 113 26.78 -10.07 6.85
CA CYS A 113 26.13 -10.73 7.98
C CYS A 113 24.70 -10.23 8.26
N ASN A 114 24.34 -9.00 7.83
CA ASN A 114 23.00 -8.46 8.01
C ASN A 114 21.98 -9.02 7.00
N LYS A 115 22.43 -9.80 6.02
CA LYS A 115 21.61 -10.35 4.93
C LYS A 115 21.67 -11.88 4.87
N VAL A 116 21.91 -12.53 6.01
CA VAL A 116 21.77 -13.97 6.16
C VAL A 116 20.30 -14.28 6.46
N ASN A 117 19.61 -14.91 5.50
CA ASN A 117 18.19 -15.27 5.63
C ASN A 117 18.02 -16.78 5.77
N LEU A 118 17.29 -17.23 6.79
CA LEU A 118 16.97 -18.64 7.04
C LEU A 118 15.62 -19.03 6.41
N TYR A 119 15.58 -20.20 5.77
CA TYR A 119 14.39 -20.76 5.14
C TYR A 119 14.15 -22.21 5.59
N GLY A 120 12.87 -22.59 5.62
CA GLY A 120 12.39 -23.93 5.97
C GLY A 120 12.02 -24.10 7.46
N GLU A 121 11.21 -25.11 7.76
CA GLU A 121 10.89 -25.53 9.14
C GLU A 121 11.84 -26.62 9.60
N TYR A 122 12.36 -26.51 10.83
CA TYR A 122 13.24 -27.51 11.45
C TYR A 122 12.49 -28.18 12.61
N LYS A 123 12.51 -29.52 12.66
CA LYS A 123 11.79 -30.32 13.66
C LYS A 123 12.70 -31.43 14.18
N ASN A 124 12.65 -31.71 15.47
CA ASN A 124 13.47 -32.77 16.04
C ASN A 124 13.00 -34.16 15.53
N GLY A 125 13.96 -35.02 15.17
CA GLY A 125 13.72 -36.33 14.55
C GLY A 125 13.22 -36.29 13.11
N VAL A 126 13.19 -35.12 12.45
CA VAL A 126 12.81 -34.99 11.02
C VAL A 126 14.02 -34.56 10.21
N GLU A 127 14.35 -35.33 9.17
CA GLU A 127 15.48 -35.03 8.30
C GLU A 127 15.25 -33.71 7.53
N THR A 128 16.30 -32.89 7.46
CA THR A 128 16.28 -31.64 6.70
C THR A 128 16.20 -31.92 5.20
N GLY A 129 15.40 -31.13 4.48
CA GLY A 129 15.14 -31.32 3.06
C GLY A 129 15.56 -30.15 2.19
N SER A 130 15.18 -30.22 0.91
CA SER A 130 15.51 -29.18 -0.06
C SER A 130 14.92 -27.79 0.24
N THR A 131 13.94 -27.67 1.15
CA THR A 131 13.35 -26.40 1.59
C THR A 131 14.08 -25.77 2.78
N ASN A 132 14.99 -26.50 3.44
CA ASN A 132 15.78 -26.05 4.58
C ASN A 132 17.14 -25.53 4.12
N TYR A 133 17.35 -24.21 4.16
CA TYR A 133 18.60 -23.59 3.73
C TYR A 133 18.77 -22.19 4.29
N ILE A 134 20.00 -21.66 4.24
CA ILE A 134 20.25 -20.22 4.37
C ILE A 134 20.59 -19.61 3.01
N SER A 135 20.23 -18.35 2.82
CA SER A 135 20.70 -17.53 1.70
C SER A 135 21.70 -16.50 2.22
N VAL A 136 22.85 -16.41 1.57
CA VAL A 136 23.91 -15.46 1.92
C VAL A 136 24.32 -14.64 0.70
N ILE A 137 24.67 -13.37 0.91
CA ILE A 137 25.21 -12.49 -0.13
C ILE A 137 26.73 -12.41 0.05
N VAL A 138 27.44 -12.90 -0.97
CA VAL A 138 28.90 -13.04 -0.99
C VAL A 138 29.53 -11.98 -1.88
N SER A 139 30.56 -11.29 -1.39
CA SER A 139 31.39 -10.36 -2.17
C SER A 139 32.74 -10.98 -2.46
N VAL A 140 33.01 -11.29 -3.73
CA VAL A 140 34.20 -12.03 -4.18
C VAL A 140 35.24 -11.06 -4.72
N THR A 141 36.44 -11.09 -4.14
CA THR A 141 37.59 -10.26 -4.54
C THR A 141 38.65 -11.06 -5.29
N LYS A 142 38.64 -12.39 -5.16
CA LYS A 142 39.47 -13.31 -5.96
C LYS A 142 38.64 -14.52 -6.41
N PRO A 143 38.53 -14.80 -7.73
CA PRO A 143 37.91 -16.02 -8.24
C PRO A 143 38.61 -17.27 -7.70
N GLY A 144 37.89 -18.38 -7.63
CA GLY A 144 38.43 -19.63 -7.09
C GLY A 144 37.41 -20.55 -6.46
N LEU A 145 37.89 -21.66 -5.92
CA LEU A 145 37.06 -22.61 -5.18
C LEU A 145 36.61 -22.00 -3.85
N TYR A 146 35.36 -22.25 -3.48
CA TYR A 146 34.82 -21.82 -2.20
C TYR A 146 34.14 -22.96 -1.46
N THR A 147 34.18 -22.91 -0.14
CA THR A 147 33.29 -23.66 0.75
C THR A 147 32.64 -22.71 1.74
N ILE A 148 31.35 -22.92 1.98
CA ILE A 148 30.60 -22.21 3.03
C ILE A 148 29.94 -23.29 3.88
N SER A 149 30.33 -23.39 5.14
CA SER A 149 29.69 -24.24 6.14
C SER A 149 29.10 -23.39 7.26
N ALA A 150 28.08 -23.90 7.94
CA ALA A 150 27.67 -23.36 9.24
C ALA A 150 27.39 -24.53 10.18
N THR A 151 28.05 -24.51 11.33
CA THR A 151 27.90 -25.51 12.39
C THR A 151 27.47 -24.81 13.67
N ILE A 152 26.96 -25.56 14.65
CA ILE A 152 26.65 -25.03 15.97
C ILE A 152 27.89 -24.33 16.56
N THR A 153 27.66 -23.14 17.11
CA THR A 153 28.72 -22.28 17.66
C THR A 153 29.45 -22.96 18.81
N ASP A 154 28.69 -23.55 19.74
CA ASP A 154 29.17 -24.34 20.88
C ASP A 154 29.04 -25.85 20.57
N PRO A 155 30.15 -26.57 20.31
CA PRO A 155 30.10 -27.99 19.97
C PRO A 155 29.44 -28.89 21.04
N LEU A 156 29.34 -28.45 22.30
CA LEU A 156 28.64 -29.20 23.34
C LEU A 156 27.11 -29.14 23.20
N LYS A 157 26.60 -28.22 22.37
CA LYS A 157 25.19 -28.06 22.03
C LYS A 157 24.87 -28.55 20.63
N ASP A 158 25.74 -29.39 20.04
CA ASP A 158 25.47 -29.95 18.73
C ASP A 158 24.09 -30.64 18.70
N ASN A 159 23.33 -30.31 17.65
CA ASN A 159 21.97 -30.78 17.50
C ASN A 159 21.80 -31.68 16.25
N GLY A 160 22.89 -32.15 15.63
CA GLY A 160 22.85 -33.21 14.61
C GLY A 160 22.52 -32.75 13.19
N TYR A 161 22.58 -31.44 12.93
CA TYR A 161 22.44 -30.86 11.58
C TYR A 161 23.39 -29.69 11.39
N PHE A 162 23.72 -29.41 10.13
CA PHE A 162 24.64 -28.35 9.73
C PHE A 162 24.27 -27.82 8.35
N PHE A 163 24.86 -26.70 7.95
CA PHE A 163 24.71 -26.14 6.61
C PHE A 163 26.03 -26.30 5.87
N HIS A 164 25.98 -26.70 4.60
CA HIS A 164 27.19 -26.81 3.80
C HIS A 164 26.92 -26.64 2.31
N THR A 165 27.81 -25.92 1.64
CA THR A 165 27.89 -25.88 0.18
C THR A 165 29.33 -25.64 -0.27
N SER A 166 29.62 -26.02 -1.51
CA SER A 166 30.89 -25.74 -2.16
C SER A 166 30.68 -25.46 -3.64
N GLY A 167 31.63 -24.76 -4.24
CA GLY A 167 31.56 -24.40 -5.66
C GLY A 167 32.79 -23.63 -6.12
N GLU A 168 32.66 -22.95 -7.25
CA GLU A 168 33.71 -22.13 -7.84
C GLU A 168 33.14 -20.77 -8.25
N PHE A 169 33.82 -19.69 -7.86
CA PHE A 169 33.58 -18.37 -8.40
C PHE A 169 34.44 -18.16 -9.65
N LEU A 170 33.80 -17.95 -10.79
CA LEU A 170 34.47 -17.74 -12.07
C LEU A 170 34.84 -16.27 -12.33
N SER A 171 34.31 -15.34 -11.52
CA SER A 171 34.59 -13.91 -11.63
C SER A 171 34.49 -13.21 -10.27
N ILE A 172 35.08 -12.02 -10.18
CA ILE A 172 34.84 -11.10 -9.07
C ILE A 172 33.41 -10.54 -9.16
N GLY A 173 32.86 -10.10 -8.02
CA GLY A 173 31.52 -9.52 -7.96
C GLY A 173 30.72 -9.99 -6.75
N THR A 174 29.44 -9.63 -6.74
CA THR A 174 28.51 -10.00 -5.67
C THR A 174 27.59 -11.13 -6.15
N PHE A 175 27.47 -12.19 -5.34
CA PHE A 175 26.68 -13.37 -5.65
C PHE A 175 25.74 -13.70 -4.49
N THR A 176 24.56 -14.25 -4.80
CA THR A 176 23.66 -14.84 -3.79
C THR A 176 23.85 -16.35 -3.79
N ILE A 177 24.33 -16.89 -2.67
CA ILE A 177 24.60 -18.31 -2.52
C ILE A 177 23.57 -18.95 -1.60
N ARG A 178 23.03 -20.07 -2.06
CA ARG A 178 22.14 -20.94 -1.29
C ARG A 178 22.96 -22.03 -0.60
N VAL A 179 22.88 -22.09 0.73
CA VAL A 179 23.59 -23.09 1.54
C VAL A 179 22.54 -24.04 2.16
N PRO A 180 22.36 -25.26 1.62
CA PRO A 180 21.38 -26.21 2.13
C PRO A 180 21.76 -26.72 3.53
N ALA A 181 20.73 -27.00 4.33
CA ALA A 181 20.87 -27.75 5.56
C ALA A 181 21.02 -29.26 5.25
N MET A 182 21.75 -29.96 6.10
CA MET A 182 21.94 -31.41 6.05
C MET A 182 21.86 -31.97 7.47
N GLY A 183 21.34 -33.19 7.59
CA GLY A 183 21.21 -33.90 8.86
C GLY A 183 19.79 -33.85 9.42
N THR A 184 19.65 -34.34 10.65
CA THR A 184 18.38 -34.50 11.35
C THR A 184 18.52 -33.87 12.74
N PRO A 185 17.82 -32.76 13.05
CA PRO A 185 17.84 -32.17 14.36
C PRO A 185 17.46 -33.20 15.44
N ILE A 186 18.20 -33.29 16.54
CA ILE A 186 18.01 -34.33 17.56
C ILE A 186 17.04 -33.87 18.66
N ASN A 187 17.29 -32.69 19.20
CA ASN A 187 16.55 -32.04 20.27
C ASN A 187 15.78 -30.84 19.71
N TYR A 188 14.64 -30.52 20.32
CA TYR A 188 13.97 -29.25 20.07
C TYR A 188 14.70 -28.13 20.84
N SER A 189 14.65 -26.90 20.32
CA SER A 189 15.46 -25.77 20.80
C SER A 189 14.58 -24.56 21.16
N ASN A 190 13.62 -24.80 22.07
CA ASN A 190 12.73 -23.78 22.62
C ASN A 190 12.73 -23.86 24.16
N PRO A 191 12.99 -22.75 24.89
CA PRO A 191 13.18 -21.39 24.38
C PRO A 191 14.57 -21.09 23.80
N ASP A 192 15.56 -21.94 24.07
CA ASP A 192 16.94 -21.74 23.65
C ASP A 192 17.15 -22.21 22.21
N LYS A 193 17.20 -21.28 21.25
CA LYS A 193 17.44 -21.57 19.83
C LYS A 193 18.86 -22.09 19.57
N ASP A 194 19.02 -22.81 18.47
CA ASP A 194 20.32 -23.28 18.01
C ASP A 194 21.12 -22.13 17.39
N GLN A 195 22.29 -21.81 17.96
CA GLN A 195 23.16 -20.77 17.46
C GLN A 195 24.22 -21.36 16.50
N PHE A 196 24.28 -20.85 15.28
CA PHE A 196 25.22 -21.26 14.24
C PHE A 196 26.28 -20.19 13.99
N THR A 197 27.51 -20.65 13.68
CA THR A 197 28.60 -19.81 13.19
C THR A 197 28.98 -20.24 11.77
N ILE A 198 29.06 -19.27 10.85
CA ILE A 198 29.43 -19.51 9.46
C ILE A 198 30.96 -19.58 9.32
N GLU A 199 31.43 -20.54 8.54
CA GLU A 199 32.82 -20.78 8.17
C GLU A 199 33.00 -20.57 6.67
N LEU A 200 33.96 -19.74 6.29
CA LEU A 200 34.34 -19.50 4.90
C LEU A 200 35.68 -20.19 4.64
N ASN A 201 35.71 -21.11 3.69
CA ASN A 201 36.90 -21.90 3.39
C ASN A 201 37.52 -22.57 4.63
N ALA A 202 36.66 -23.13 5.50
CA ALA A 202 37.02 -23.75 6.78
C ALA A 202 37.60 -22.80 7.85
N VAL A 203 37.41 -21.49 7.71
CA VAL A 203 37.84 -20.49 8.71
C VAL A 203 36.62 -19.78 9.30
N ARG A 204 36.54 -19.70 10.65
CA ARG A 204 35.53 -18.93 11.39
C ARG A 204 35.87 -17.43 11.42
N ALA A 205 36.03 -16.84 10.24
CA ALA A 205 36.24 -15.41 10.05
C ALA A 205 35.55 -14.95 8.78
N ASN A 206 35.24 -13.66 8.70
CA ASN A 206 34.63 -13.02 7.56
C ASN A 206 35.60 -11.97 6.97
N GLY A 207 36.73 -12.43 6.46
CA GLY A 207 37.88 -11.56 6.19
C GLY A 207 38.56 -11.15 7.51
N ASP A 208 38.73 -9.85 7.72
CA ASP A 208 39.30 -9.30 8.97
C ASP A 208 38.26 -9.19 10.11
N ASP A 209 36.98 -9.42 9.79
CA ASP A 209 35.87 -9.37 10.74
C ASP A 209 35.56 -10.75 11.36
N PRO A 210 34.89 -10.80 12.52
CA PRO A 210 34.37 -12.04 13.09
C PRO A 210 33.41 -12.78 12.15
N ALA A 211 33.33 -14.11 12.28
CA ALA A 211 32.36 -14.92 11.55
C ALA A 211 30.91 -14.46 11.80
N CYS A 212 30.09 -14.49 10.75
CA CYS A 212 28.65 -14.27 10.87
C CYS A 212 28.00 -15.38 11.71
N THR A 213 26.95 -15.02 12.45
CA THR A 213 26.15 -15.96 13.24
C THR A 213 24.67 -15.79 12.94
N PHE A 214 23.88 -16.84 13.14
CA PHE A 214 22.42 -16.83 13.02
C PHE A 214 21.79 -17.87 13.95
N GLU A 215 20.49 -17.75 14.19
CA GLU A 215 19.74 -18.65 15.07
C GLU A 215 18.72 -19.48 14.29
N VAL A 216 18.54 -20.74 14.68
CA VAL A 216 17.52 -21.66 14.14
C VAL A 216 16.66 -22.19 15.30
N GLU A 217 15.33 -22.08 15.17
CA GLU A 217 14.40 -22.73 16.10
C GLU A 217 14.04 -24.12 15.57
N VAL A 218 14.31 -25.16 16.37
CA VAL A 218 13.91 -26.54 16.11
C VAL A 218 12.67 -26.86 16.93
N LYS A 219 11.55 -27.10 16.24
CA LYS A 219 10.26 -27.39 16.87
C LYS A 219 10.20 -28.82 17.39
N ASN A 220 9.43 -29.03 18.46
CA ASN A 220 9.17 -30.37 19.01
C ASN A 220 8.16 -31.12 18.14
N ASN A 221 8.61 -32.15 17.41
CA ASN A 221 7.78 -32.98 16.53
C ASN A 221 6.82 -33.92 17.30
N ALA A 222 7.03 -34.13 18.60
CA ALA A 222 6.17 -34.99 19.42
C ALA A 222 4.88 -34.30 19.88
N ILE A 223 4.86 -32.96 19.92
CA ILE A 223 3.70 -32.17 20.35
C ILE A 223 3.12 -31.49 19.12
N ARG A 224 1.95 -31.95 18.67
CA ARG A 224 1.28 -31.41 17.48
C ARG A 224 0.21 -30.39 17.87
N PRO A 225 0.01 -29.34 17.08
CA PRO A 225 -1.04 -28.36 17.34
C PRO A 225 -2.42 -29.00 17.11
N LEU A 226 -3.17 -29.20 18.19
CA LEU A 226 -4.57 -29.63 18.17
C LEU A 226 -5.41 -28.51 18.77
N TYR A 227 -6.07 -27.75 17.90
CA TYR A 227 -7.05 -26.75 18.29
C TYR A 227 -8.15 -26.57 17.24
N THR A 228 -9.31 -26.09 17.69
CA THR A 228 -10.38 -25.60 16.80
C THR A 228 -10.49 -24.09 16.89
N MET A 229 -10.88 -23.43 15.80
CA MET A 229 -11.12 -21.99 15.79
C MET A 229 -12.58 -21.69 16.12
N GLN A 230 -12.81 -20.78 17.07
CA GLN A 230 -14.14 -20.25 17.35
C GLN A 230 -14.46 -19.13 16.35
N CYS A 231 -15.04 -19.46 15.19
CA CYS A 231 -15.29 -18.47 14.14
C CYS A 231 -16.22 -17.32 14.56
N SER A 232 -17.11 -17.52 15.53
CA SER A 232 -17.94 -16.45 16.10
C SER A 232 -17.16 -15.46 16.96
N GLY A 233 -15.97 -15.85 17.42
CA GLY A 233 -15.02 -15.00 18.14
C GLY A 233 -13.97 -14.35 17.23
N THR A 234 -14.06 -14.54 15.91
CA THR A 234 -13.15 -13.87 14.97
C THR A 234 -13.55 -12.42 14.79
N VAL A 235 -12.65 -11.49 15.13
CA VAL A 235 -12.90 -10.04 15.06
C VAL A 235 -11.82 -9.36 14.22
N VAL A 236 -12.23 -8.53 13.27
CA VAL A 236 -11.30 -7.73 12.46
C VAL A 236 -11.14 -6.36 13.12
N HIS A 237 -9.88 -5.94 13.31
CA HIS A 237 -9.51 -4.66 13.90
C HIS A 237 -8.81 -3.76 12.88
N GLY A 238 -8.96 -2.45 13.07
CA GLY A 238 -8.37 -1.41 12.23
C GLY A 238 -9.34 -0.83 11.20
N GLU A 239 -8.98 0.33 10.68
CA GLU A 239 -9.63 0.95 9.53
C GLU A 239 -8.82 0.59 8.27
N TYR A 240 -9.50 0.29 7.18
CA TYR A 240 -8.89 -0.19 5.94
C TYR A 240 -9.26 0.73 4.79
N TYR A 241 -8.25 1.34 4.17
CA TYR A 241 -8.41 2.29 3.07
C TYR A 241 -7.69 1.76 1.84
N GLU A 242 -8.30 1.97 0.67
CA GLU A 242 -7.64 1.68 -0.61
C GLU A 242 -6.37 2.52 -0.77
N ASP A 243 -5.33 1.91 -1.33
CA ASP A 243 -3.98 2.48 -1.53
C ASP A 243 -3.21 2.82 -0.24
N GLU A 244 -3.71 2.44 0.93
CA GLU A 244 -3.00 2.63 2.21
C GLU A 244 -2.39 1.32 2.71
N GLN A 245 -1.09 1.37 3.02
CA GLN A 245 -0.40 0.21 3.58
C GLN A 245 -0.96 -0.14 4.96
N LEU A 246 -1.22 -1.42 5.19
CA LEU A 246 -1.65 -1.91 6.50
C LEU A 246 -0.60 -1.61 7.57
N VAL A 247 -1.07 -1.16 8.73
CA VAL A 247 -0.24 -0.81 9.89
C VAL A 247 -0.54 -1.75 11.06
N ALA A 248 0.18 -1.59 12.19
CA ALA A 248 0.07 -2.48 13.34
C ALA A 248 -1.35 -2.56 13.96
N THR A 249 -2.23 -1.60 13.72
CA THR A 249 -3.63 -1.62 14.18
C THR A 249 -4.54 -2.46 13.27
N ASN A 250 -4.06 -2.87 12.09
CA ASN A 250 -4.77 -3.76 11.17
C ASN A 250 -4.43 -5.22 11.49
N TYR A 251 -5.32 -5.90 12.21
CA TYR A 251 -5.14 -7.31 12.57
C TYR A 251 -6.47 -8.03 12.71
N ILE A 252 -6.41 -9.36 12.70
CA ILE A 252 -7.56 -10.23 12.97
C ILE A 252 -7.31 -10.95 14.30
N GLU A 253 -8.26 -10.85 15.22
CA GLU A 253 -8.29 -11.65 16.44
C GLU A 253 -8.98 -12.98 16.17
N VAL A 254 -8.40 -14.09 16.63
CA VAL A 254 -8.97 -15.44 16.53
C VAL A 254 -8.89 -16.10 17.90
N VAL A 255 -10.01 -16.69 18.34
CA VAL A 255 -10.06 -17.47 19.57
C VAL A 255 -9.92 -18.96 19.25
N LEU A 256 -8.95 -19.61 19.89
CA LEU A 256 -8.63 -21.02 19.73
C LEU A 256 -9.13 -21.82 20.94
N ASN A 257 -9.84 -22.92 20.69
CA ASN A 257 -10.07 -23.97 21.68
C ASN A 257 -8.94 -24.99 21.57
N VAL A 258 -8.01 -24.95 22.51
CA VAL A 258 -6.76 -25.71 22.46
C VAL A 258 -6.86 -26.98 23.29
N ASP A 259 -6.41 -28.11 22.74
CA ASP A 259 -6.24 -29.34 23.51
C ASP A 259 -5.04 -29.18 24.48
N PRO A 260 -5.19 -29.45 25.79
CA PRO A 260 -4.10 -29.34 26.74
C PRO A 260 -2.85 -30.16 26.40
N THR A 261 -2.99 -31.25 25.63
CA THR A 261 -1.86 -32.06 25.14
C THR A 261 -1.01 -31.33 24.10
N SER A 262 -1.51 -30.24 23.52
CA SER A 262 -0.80 -29.39 22.57
C SER A 262 -0.10 -28.20 23.21
N PHE A 263 -0.13 -28.04 24.53
CA PHE A 263 0.63 -26.98 25.18
C PHE A 263 2.13 -27.13 24.91
N GLY A 264 2.76 -26.04 24.46
CA GLY A 264 4.14 -26.04 23.95
C GLY A 264 4.27 -26.22 22.44
N ALA A 265 3.20 -26.62 21.71
CA ALA A 265 3.23 -26.66 20.25
C ALA A 265 3.10 -25.25 19.65
N THR A 266 3.74 -25.06 18.49
CA THR A 266 3.65 -23.83 17.71
C THR A 266 2.37 -23.84 16.85
N TYR A 267 1.52 -22.83 17.01
CA TYR A 267 0.46 -22.55 16.04
C TYR A 267 1.01 -21.66 14.91
N GLU A 268 0.50 -21.89 13.71
CA GLU A 268 0.71 -21.05 12.53
C GLU A 268 -0.64 -20.89 11.85
N ILE A 269 -1.06 -19.64 11.71
CA ILE A 269 -2.36 -19.29 11.14
C ILE A 269 -2.11 -18.18 10.12
N GLU A 270 -2.68 -18.36 8.93
CA GLU A 270 -2.60 -17.39 7.86
C GLU A 270 -3.94 -17.27 7.13
N THR A 271 -4.09 -16.21 6.35
CA THR A 271 -5.21 -16.04 5.43
C THR A 271 -4.73 -16.18 3.99
N ASN A 272 -5.65 -16.43 3.07
CA ASN A 272 -5.35 -16.21 1.66
C ASN A 272 -5.07 -14.72 1.41
N GLU A 273 -4.28 -14.43 0.38
CA GLU A 273 -4.13 -13.07 -0.12
C GLU A 273 -5.36 -12.67 -0.94
N VAL A 274 -5.94 -11.51 -0.64
CA VAL A 274 -7.06 -10.93 -1.39
C VAL A 274 -6.73 -9.47 -1.62
N ASP A 275 -6.75 -9.04 -2.88
CA ASP A 275 -6.57 -7.64 -3.25
C ASP A 275 -5.32 -7.02 -2.58
N GLY A 276 -4.17 -7.70 -2.65
CA GLY A 276 -2.90 -7.19 -2.13
C GLY A 276 -2.74 -7.19 -0.60
N ILE A 277 -3.70 -7.74 0.16
CA ILE A 277 -3.60 -7.88 1.63
C ILE A 277 -3.67 -9.33 2.09
N LYS A 278 -2.93 -9.63 3.17
CA LYS A 278 -2.99 -10.91 3.90
C LYS A 278 -2.70 -10.70 5.38
N PHE A 279 -3.08 -11.68 6.18
CA PHE A 279 -2.89 -11.71 7.63
C PHE A 279 -2.23 -13.00 8.06
N SER A 280 -1.29 -12.94 8.99
CA SER A 280 -0.62 -14.11 9.56
C SER A 280 -0.26 -13.94 11.04
N GLY A 281 -0.18 -15.04 11.77
CA GLY A 281 0.23 -15.08 13.17
C GLY A 281 0.80 -16.43 13.54
N SER A 282 1.85 -16.42 14.37
CA SER A 282 2.44 -17.63 14.96
C SER A 282 2.82 -17.41 16.41
N GLY A 283 2.87 -18.50 17.17
CA GLY A 283 3.25 -18.47 18.57
C GLY A 283 3.07 -19.82 19.24
N ILE A 284 3.21 -19.87 20.57
CA ILE A 284 3.10 -21.10 21.34
C ILE A 284 1.71 -21.22 21.97
N LEU A 285 1.17 -22.44 21.93
CA LEU A 285 -0.06 -22.80 22.63
C LEU A 285 0.23 -22.98 24.12
N THR A 286 -0.47 -22.26 25.00
CA THR A 286 -0.20 -22.24 26.45
C THR A 286 -1.45 -22.25 27.32
N SER A 287 -2.62 -21.96 26.77
CA SER A 287 -3.89 -21.91 27.52
C SER A 287 -5.08 -22.38 26.67
N ASN A 288 -6.22 -22.59 27.33
CA ASN A 288 -7.50 -22.85 26.68
C ASN A 288 -8.64 -22.10 27.42
N PRO A 289 -9.41 -21.24 26.76
CA PRO A 289 -9.21 -20.76 25.38
C PRO A 289 -7.95 -19.89 25.27
N GLN A 290 -7.42 -19.78 24.05
CA GLN A 290 -6.30 -18.89 23.73
C GLN A 290 -6.67 -17.95 22.60
N THR A 291 -6.54 -16.65 22.85
CA THR A 291 -6.75 -15.61 21.84
C THR A 291 -5.42 -15.29 21.16
N VAL A 292 -5.43 -15.23 19.82
CA VAL A 292 -4.24 -14.95 19.01
C VAL A 292 -4.53 -13.84 18.01
N GLN A 293 -3.49 -13.12 17.60
CA GLN A 293 -3.59 -12.02 16.63
C GLN A 293 -2.88 -12.37 15.33
N LEU A 294 -3.57 -12.20 14.21
CA LEU A 294 -3.01 -12.28 12.87
C LEU A 294 -2.73 -10.87 12.37
N LYS A 295 -1.46 -10.50 12.26
CA LYS A 295 -1.05 -9.16 11.82
C LYS A 295 -1.28 -9.02 10.32
N GLY A 296 -1.86 -7.90 9.90
CA GLY A 296 -2.08 -7.58 8.50
C GLY A 296 -0.82 -7.02 7.84
N GLU A 297 -0.63 -7.37 6.56
CA GLU A 297 0.37 -6.78 5.69
C GLU A 297 -0.19 -6.57 4.28
N GLY A 298 0.47 -5.67 3.54
CA GLY A 298 0.10 -5.32 2.16
C GLY A 298 -0.63 -3.99 2.03
N THR A 299 -1.13 -3.73 0.83
CA THR A 299 -1.84 -2.50 0.45
C THR A 299 -3.02 -2.89 -0.44
N PRO A 300 -4.27 -2.60 -0.04
CA PRO A 300 -5.44 -2.95 -0.84
C PRO A 300 -5.66 -2.01 -2.01
N TYR A 301 -6.23 -2.50 -3.11
CA TYR A 301 -6.39 -1.76 -4.37
C TYR A 301 -7.84 -1.48 -4.76
N SER A 302 -8.81 -1.98 -4.00
CA SER A 302 -10.23 -1.76 -4.21
C SER A 302 -10.98 -1.51 -2.90
N ILE A 303 -12.15 -0.85 -2.99
CA ILE A 303 -13.05 -0.60 -1.85
C ILE A 303 -14.05 -1.74 -1.59
N ASP A 304 -13.96 -2.85 -2.32
CA ASP A 304 -14.84 -4.01 -2.11
C ASP A 304 -14.49 -4.72 -0.79
N THR A 305 -15.49 -5.27 -0.09
CA THR A 305 -15.25 -6.07 1.12
C THR A 305 -14.37 -7.29 0.82
N LYS A 306 -13.29 -7.49 1.57
CA LYS A 306 -12.39 -8.64 1.40
C LYS A 306 -12.85 -9.80 2.26
N LYS A 307 -12.95 -11.00 1.68
CA LYS A 307 -13.27 -12.24 2.39
C LYS A 307 -11.98 -13.03 2.61
N MET A 308 -11.48 -13.00 3.84
CA MET A 308 -10.24 -13.66 4.24
C MET A 308 -10.56 -15.05 4.81
N TYR A 309 -10.08 -16.08 4.14
CA TYR A 309 -10.20 -17.49 4.54
C TYR A 309 -9.02 -17.85 5.43
N ILE A 310 -9.30 -18.15 6.70
CA ILE A 310 -8.29 -18.45 7.71
C ILE A 310 -7.94 -19.94 7.64
N LYS A 311 -6.66 -20.21 7.35
CA LYS A 311 -6.04 -21.53 7.35
C LYS A 311 -5.11 -21.66 8.54
N SER A 312 -4.97 -22.88 9.04
CA SER A 312 -4.09 -23.16 10.16
C SER A 312 -3.34 -24.47 10.00
N ASN A 313 -2.27 -24.61 10.78
CA ASN A 313 -1.48 -25.85 10.88
C ASN A 313 -2.09 -26.89 11.85
N SER A 314 -3.30 -26.67 12.38
CA SER A 314 -3.93 -27.57 13.35
C SER A 314 -4.31 -28.91 12.73
N GLU A 315 -4.06 -30.01 13.45
CA GLU A 315 -4.44 -31.36 13.00
C GLU A 315 -5.91 -31.69 13.28
N SER A 316 -6.56 -30.96 14.18
CA SER A 316 -7.94 -31.24 14.61
C SER A 316 -9.02 -30.49 13.81
N SER A 317 -8.65 -29.62 12.86
CA SER A 317 -9.59 -28.76 12.16
C SER A 317 -9.35 -28.66 10.65
N THR A 318 -10.36 -29.01 9.86
CA THR A 318 -10.53 -28.56 8.46
C THR A 318 -11.43 -27.33 8.34
N ALA A 319 -11.99 -26.83 9.45
CA ALA A 319 -12.89 -25.69 9.46
C ALA A 319 -12.13 -24.40 9.14
N THR A 320 -12.50 -23.74 8.04
CA THR A 320 -11.95 -22.45 7.62
C THR A 320 -12.86 -21.34 8.13
N CYS A 321 -12.42 -20.54 9.10
CA CYS A 321 -13.15 -19.33 9.47
C CYS A 321 -13.03 -18.28 8.37
N ILE A 322 -14.06 -17.47 8.19
CA ILE A 322 -14.06 -16.36 7.22
C ILE A 322 -14.12 -15.05 8.00
N ALA A 323 -13.09 -14.22 7.83
CA ALA A 323 -13.09 -12.85 8.32
C ALA A 323 -13.43 -11.89 7.16
N GLN A 324 -14.29 -10.91 7.43
CA GLN A 324 -14.63 -9.88 6.45
C GLN A 324 -13.93 -8.57 6.81
N VAL A 325 -13.01 -8.15 5.93
CA VAL A 325 -12.35 -6.84 6.02
C VAL A 325 -13.18 -5.85 5.24
N TYR A 326 -13.82 -4.93 5.95
CA TYR A 326 -14.61 -3.87 5.34
C TYR A 326 -13.72 -2.68 5.01
N MET A 327 -13.75 -2.27 3.75
CA MET A 327 -13.05 -1.08 3.28
C MET A 327 -13.87 0.17 3.58
N ILE A 328 -13.17 1.29 3.79
CA ILE A 328 -13.75 2.60 4.10
C ILE A 328 -13.42 3.56 2.96
N ILE A 329 -14.43 4.29 2.47
CA ILE A 329 -14.20 5.38 1.51
C ILE A 329 -13.42 6.50 2.23
N PRO A 330 -12.27 6.97 1.69
CA PRO A 330 -11.51 8.06 2.28
C PRO A 330 -12.32 9.34 2.42
N ALA A 331 -11.93 10.18 3.38
CA ALA A 331 -12.60 11.45 3.67
C ALA A 331 -12.71 12.35 2.43
N LYS A 332 -13.88 12.98 2.27
CA LYS A 332 -14.20 14.02 1.29
C LYS A 332 -14.39 15.36 2.00
N ARG A 333 -13.99 16.43 1.34
CA ARG A 333 -14.14 17.80 1.81
C ARG A 333 -15.35 18.45 1.17
N ILE A 334 -16.26 18.96 2.00
CA ILE A 334 -17.44 19.71 1.57
C ILE A 334 -17.29 21.19 1.93
N LEU A 335 -17.41 22.06 0.93
CA LEU A 335 -17.66 23.48 1.11
C LEU A 335 -19.17 23.71 1.07
N THR A 336 -19.74 24.25 2.15
CA THR A 336 -21.17 24.48 2.28
C THR A 336 -21.47 25.97 2.42
N ILE A 337 -22.30 26.49 1.50
CA ILE A 337 -22.66 27.89 1.39
C ILE A 337 -24.18 28.04 1.48
N ALA A 338 -24.64 28.44 2.65
CA ALA A 338 -26.05 28.64 2.96
C ALA A 338 -26.17 29.40 4.28
N THR A 339 -27.36 29.94 4.59
CA THR A 339 -27.57 30.62 5.86
C THR A 339 -27.40 29.67 7.04
N ASN A 340 -26.56 30.08 8.00
CA ASN A 340 -26.35 29.30 9.21
C ASN A 340 -27.38 29.66 10.27
N ASN A 341 -28.33 28.75 10.52
CA ASN A 341 -29.34 28.90 11.55
C ASN A 341 -29.85 27.53 12.04
N ALA A 342 -30.75 27.56 13.02
CA ALA A 342 -31.26 26.36 13.66
C ALA A 342 -32.08 25.43 12.73
N TYR A 343 -32.56 25.93 11.58
CA TYR A 343 -33.36 25.14 10.65
C TYR A 343 -32.53 24.17 9.81
N GLY A 344 -31.21 24.37 9.67
CA GLY A 344 -30.34 23.41 8.98
C GLY A 344 -30.31 23.52 7.46
N TYR A 345 -30.46 24.73 6.91
CA TYR A 345 -30.23 24.99 5.47
C TYR A 345 -28.78 24.72 5.05
N ASN A 346 -27.84 24.89 5.98
CA ASN A 346 -26.41 24.68 5.79
C ASN A 346 -25.98 23.38 6.48
N PHE A 347 -25.39 22.44 5.74
CA PHE A 347 -24.86 21.18 6.28
C PHE A 347 -23.77 21.39 7.35
N GLY A 348 -23.13 22.56 7.34
CA GLY A 348 -22.12 22.98 8.30
C GLY A 348 -22.69 23.59 9.58
N SER A 349 -24.00 23.87 9.66
CA SER A 349 -24.64 24.35 10.90
C SER A 349 -24.73 23.21 11.92
N VAL A 350 -23.80 23.17 12.87
CA VAL A 350 -23.67 22.09 13.85
C VAL A 350 -24.96 21.94 14.65
N THR A 351 -25.30 20.70 15.02
CA THR A 351 -26.50 20.30 15.80
C THR A 351 -27.84 20.35 15.06
N THR A 352 -27.90 20.96 13.88
CA THR A 352 -29.10 20.94 13.03
C THR A 352 -29.35 19.54 12.45
N ALA A 353 -30.57 19.27 11.98
CA ALA A 353 -30.93 17.95 11.47
C ALA A 353 -30.07 17.54 10.25
N SER A 354 -29.83 18.44 9.30
CA SER A 354 -29.01 18.17 8.12
C SER A 354 -27.56 17.85 8.50
N ASN A 355 -26.95 18.60 9.43
CA ASN A 355 -25.62 18.32 9.97
C ASN A 355 -25.57 16.99 10.73
N LYS A 356 -26.54 16.73 11.62
CA LYS A 356 -26.63 15.46 12.36
C LYS A 356 -26.72 14.27 11.41
N MET A 357 -27.48 14.38 10.32
CA MET A 357 -27.57 13.33 9.32
C MET A 357 -26.21 12.98 8.72
N ILE A 358 -25.44 13.97 8.27
CA ILE A 358 -24.15 13.74 7.57
C ILE A 358 -22.99 13.42 8.52
N THR A 359 -23.05 13.82 9.78
CA THR A 359 -21.99 13.58 10.78
C THR A 359 -22.23 12.36 11.66
N ASP A 360 -23.44 11.76 11.62
CA ASP A 360 -23.72 10.51 12.32
C ASP A 360 -22.89 9.38 11.74
N GLN A 361 -22.04 8.79 12.57
CA GLN A 361 -21.11 7.73 12.19
C GLN A 361 -21.82 6.45 11.73
N LEU A 362 -23.08 6.23 12.09
CA LEU A 362 -23.86 5.11 11.60
C LEU A 362 -24.50 5.40 10.23
N ASN A 363 -24.71 6.67 9.88
CA ASN A 363 -25.14 7.04 8.52
C ASN A 363 -23.93 7.08 7.57
N PHE A 364 -22.92 7.87 7.93
CA PHE A 364 -21.72 8.17 7.14
C PHE A 364 -20.47 8.08 8.03
N GLY A 365 -19.96 6.86 8.23
CA GLY A 365 -18.83 6.63 9.14
C GLY A 365 -18.08 5.33 8.87
N PRO A 366 -16.97 5.09 9.59
CA PRO A 366 -16.08 3.96 9.34
C PRO A 366 -16.54 2.66 10.01
N GLN A 367 -17.71 2.66 10.65
CA GLN A 367 -18.18 1.51 11.43
C GLN A 367 -18.66 0.40 10.51
N THR A 368 -18.56 -0.85 10.97
CA THR A 368 -18.96 -2.03 10.19
C THR A 368 -20.44 -2.01 9.79
N ASN A 369 -21.27 -1.38 10.62
CA ASN A 369 -22.71 -1.17 10.45
C ASN A 369 -23.09 0.22 9.91
N SER A 370 -22.11 1.06 9.52
CA SER A 370 -22.41 2.31 8.83
C SER A 370 -23.12 2.03 7.50
N ILE A 371 -24.16 2.81 7.19
CA ILE A 371 -24.93 2.66 5.94
C ILE A 371 -24.03 2.98 4.74
N VAL A 372 -23.32 4.10 4.81
CA VAL A 372 -22.21 4.44 3.92
C VAL A 372 -20.91 4.31 4.71
N ARG A 373 -20.08 3.33 4.33
CA ARG A 373 -18.76 3.11 4.96
C ARG A 373 -17.77 4.14 4.44
N TYR A 374 -17.58 5.19 5.22
CA TYR A 374 -16.89 6.40 4.82
C TYR A 374 -16.15 6.98 6.03
N ALA A 375 -14.99 7.59 5.86
CA ALA A 375 -14.19 8.13 6.99
C ALA A 375 -14.94 9.18 7.85
N GLY A 376 -16.02 9.74 7.31
CA GLY A 376 -16.98 10.56 8.03
C GLY A 376 -16.72 12.07 7.91
N PHE A 377 -17.79 12.85 8.02
CA PHE A 377 -17.70 14.30 8.14
C PHE A 377 -17.50 14.71 9.61
N LYS A 378 -16.64 15.69 9.87
CA LYS A 378 -16.21 16.07 11.22
C LYS A 378 -16.43 17.57 11.45
N ASN A 379 -17.19 17.89 12.49
CA ASN A 379 -17.38 19.26 12.94
C ASN A 379 -16.13 19.80 13.65
N LYS A 380 -15.89 21.11 13.53
CA LYS A 380 -14.84 21.86 14.24
C LYS A 380 -15.12 22.03 15.73
N GLY A 381 -16.40 22.07 16.11
CA GLY A 381 -16.86 22.28 17.48
C GLY A 381 -18.32 21.88 17.63
N THR A 382 -18.94 22.30 18.73
CA THR A 382 -20.31 21.90 19.11
C THR A 382 -21.34 23.02 18.99
N THR A 383 -20.92 24.27 18.80
CA THR A 383 -21.84 25.41 18.63
C THR A 383 -22.35 25.48 17.20
N LEU A 384 -23.54 26.05 17.00
CA LEU A 384 -24.23 26.14 15.71
C LEU A 384 -23.32 26.58 14.54
N THR A 385 -22.51 27.61 14.77
CA THR A 385 -21.63 28.22 13.76
C THR A 385 -20.18 27.75 13.87
N SER A 386 -19.91 26.67 14.61
CA SER A 386 -18.54 26.20 14.88
C SER A 386 -17.74 25.90 13.60
N ASN A 387 -18.40 25.47 12.52
CA ASN A 387 -17.74 25.18 11.25
C ASN A 387 -17.50 26.43 10.37
N GLU A 388 -17.97 27.62 10.78
CA GLU A 388 -17.76 28.86 10.04
C GLU A 388 -16.36 29.47 10.27
N GLY A 389 -16.03 30.46 9.44
CA GLY A 389 -14.78 31.20 9.49
C GLY A 389 -13.70 30.56 8.63
N ALA A 390 -12.42 30.82 8.94
CA ALA A 390 -11.30 30.33 8.13
C ALA A 390 -11.31 28.80 8.00
N ASP A 391 -10.88 28.30 6.83
CA ASP A 391 -10.64 26.87 6.61
C ASP A 391 -9.55 26.38 7.57
N ASP A 392 -9.81 25.23 8.19
CA ASP A 392 -8.96 24.59 9.19
C ASP A 392 -8.47 23.20 8.75
N GLY A 393 -8.68 22.84 7.48
CA GLY A 393 -8.29 21.55 6.94
C GLY A 393 -9.24 20.39 7.27
N ARG A 394 -10.36 20.61 7.97
CA ARG A 394 -11.35 19.57 8.27
C ARG A 394 -12.24 19.24 7.08
N THR A 395 -13.06 18.21 7.21
CA THR A 395 -13.92 17.72 6.11
C THR A 395 -15.14 18.59 5.85
N ILE A 396 -15.54 19.48 6.76
CA ILE A 396 -16.64 20.44 6.55
C ILE A 396 -16.08 21.87 6.64
N VAL A 397 -16.21 22.63 5.56
CA VAL A 397 -15.89 24.05 5.51
C VAL A 397 -17.20 24.82 5.32
N SER A 398 -17.65 25.56 6.34
CA SER A 398 -18.91 26.31 6.28
C SER A 398 -18.67 27.79 5.97
N ARG A 399 -19.52 28.34 5.10
CA ARG A 399 -19.64 29.77 4.83
C ARG A 399 -21.11 30.16 4.88
N ASP A 400 -21.39 31.26 5.56
CA ASP A 400 -22.73 31.83 5.54
C ASP A 400 -23.06 32.34 4.12
N ALA A 401 -24.36 32.41 3.81
CA ALA A 401 -24.88 32.89 2.53
C ALA A 401 -24.25 34.23 2.09
N GLY A 402 -23.92 35.14 3.01
CA GLY A 402 -23.33 36.44 2.67
C GLY A 402 -21.82 36.46 2.45
N TYR A 403 -21.10 35.37 2.74
CA TYR A 403 -19.65 35.43 2.97
C TYR A 403 -18.83 35.89 1.76
N TYR A 404 -19.15 35.36 0.57
CA TYR A 404 -18.37 35.58 -0.64
C TYR A 404 -18.79 36.82 -1.45
N TYR A 405 -19.53 37.73 -0.82
CA TYR A 405 -19.96 38.98 -1.41
C TYR A 405 -19.46 40.19 -0.61
N SER A 406 -18.90 41.17 -1.32
CA SER A 406 -18.55 42.48 -0.77
C SER A 406 -18.82 43.58 -1.78
N ALA A 407 -19.46 44.66 -1.35
CA ALA A 407 -19.61 45.86 -2.16
C ALA A 407 -18.28 46.61 -2.39
N VAL A 408 -17.20 46.25 -1.68
CA VAL A 408 -15.88 46.85 -1.82
C VAL A 408 -15.07 46.03 -2.83
N PRO A 409 -14.69 46.60 -4.01
CA PRO A 409 -14.04 45.82 -5.07
C PRO A 409 -12.75 45.12 -4.66
N ALA A 410 -11.90 45.77 -3.86
CA ALA A 410 -10.67 45.17 -3.36
C ALA A 410 -10.94 43.95 -2.45
N THR A 411 -11.95 44.03 -1.59
CA THR A 411 -12.37 42.92 -0.73
C THR A 411 -12.99 41.80 -1.56
N GLN A 412 -13.82 42.12 -2.56
CA GLN A 412 -14.39 41.13 -3.47
C GLN A 412 -13.32 40.37 -4.24
N ALA A 413 -12.25 41.04 -4.71
CA ALA A 413 -11.13 40.38 -5.37
C ALA A 413 -10.41 39.37 -4.45
N THR A 414 -10.23 39.71 -3.17
CA THR A 414 -9.69 38.78 -2.16
C THR A 414 -10.61 37.60 -1.93
N LEU A 415 -11.93 37.81 -1.82
CA LEU A 415 -12.92 36.75 -1.64
C LEU A 415 -12.98 35.81 -2.85
N ASN A 416 -12.87 36.34 -4.07
CA ASN A 416 -12.77 35.54 -5.29
C ASN A 416 -11.51 34.66 -5.27
N THR A 417 -10.38 35.24 -4.84
CA THR A 417 -9.11 34.51 -4.72
C THR A 417 -9.19 33.39 -3.67
N GLU A 418 -9.82 33.65 -2.52
CA GLU A 418 -10.06 32.62 -1.50
C GLU A 418 -10.94 31.50 -2.04
N PHE A 419 -12.06 31.83 -2.69
CA PHE A 419 -12.99 30.86 -3.27
C PHE A 419 -12.29 29.95 -4.28
N HIS A 420 -11.53 30.54 -5.21
CA HIS A 420 -10.72 29.80 -6.18
C HIS A 420 -9.73 28.85 -5.50
N ASN A 421 -8.95 29.38 -4.54
CA ASN A 421 -7.93 28.58 -3.86
C ASN A 421 -8.53 27.42 -3.08
N LEU A 422 -9.67 27.64 -2.44
CA LEU A 422 -10.38 26.62 -1.69
C LEU A 422 -10.91 25.52 -2.60
N LEU A 423 -11.64 25.86 -3.67
CA LEU A 423 -12.19 24.86 -4.59
C LEU A 423 -11.10 23.99 -5.22
N PHE A 424 -10.00 24.58 -5.65
CA PHE A 424 -8.95 23.89 -6.41
C PHE A 424 -7.73 23.47 -5.59
N GLY A 425 -7.74 23.66 -4.26
CA GLY A 425 -6.62 23.28 -3.39
C GLY A 425 -5.32 24.01 -3.71
N LYS A 426 -5.37 25.32 -3.95
CA LYS A 426 -4.20 26.16 -4.26
C LYS A 426 -3.78 26.99 -3.06
N ALA A 427 -2.58 27.59 -3.10
CA ALA A 427 -2.08 28.50 -2.07
C ALA A 427 -2.14 27.92 -0.63
N GLY A 428 -1.92 26.61 -0.48
CA GLY A 428 -1.92 25.91 0.81
C GLY A 428 -3.29 25.40 1.29
N TYR A 429 -4.36 25.65 0.53
CA TYR A 429 -5.67 25.05 0.79
C TYR A 429 -5.71 23.60 0.34
N ALA A 430 -6.44 22.76 1.06
CA ALA A 430 -6.76 21.41 0.60
C ALA A 430 -7.99 21.46 -0.33
N PRO A 431 -7.99 20.70 -1.44
CA PRO A 431 -9.05 20.78 -2.45
C PRO A 431 -10.41 20.39 -1.87
N ILE A 432 -11.48 20.94 -2.43
CA ILE A 432 -12.86 20.58 -2.12
C ILE A 432 -13.32 19.48 -3.07
N ASP A 433 -14.06 18.50 -2.57
CA ASP A 433 -14.70 17.47 -3.40
C ASP A 433 -16.14 17.85 -3.75
N ILE A 434 -16.84 18.48 -2.79
CA ILE A 434 -18.27 18.79 -2.88
C ILE A 434 -18.49 20.27 -2.56
N LEU A 435 -19.06 21.01 -3.51
CA LEU A 435 -19.62 22.34 -3.28
C LEU A 435 -21.14 22.21 -3.08
N TYR A 436 -21.60 22.51 -1.87
CA TYR A 436 -23.01 22.61 -1.55
C TYR A 436 -23.47 24.06 -1.49
N ILE A 437 -24.55 24.38 -2.20
CA ILE A 437 -25.24 25.68 -2.13
C ILE A 437 -26.68 25.43 -1.68
N GLY A 438 -27.02 25.91 -0.50
CA GLY A 438 -28.36 25.78 0.09
C GLY A 438 -29.20 27.06 -0.07
N TRP A 439 -30.03 27.33 0.93
CA TRP A 439 -30.74 28.61 1.04
C TRP A 439 -29.76 29.77 1.26
N THR A 440 -29.74 30.71 0.32
CA THR A 440 -28.81 31.87 0.31
C THR A 440 -29.52 33.23 0.41
N SER A 441 -30.83 33.25 0.69
CA SER A 441 -31.60 34.48 0.84
C SER A 441 -31.44 35.07 2.25
N GLY A 442 -31.64 36.38 2.40
CA GLY A 442 -31.65 37.00 3.72
C GLY A 442 -32.96 36.70 4.48
N ILE A 443 -32.91 36.74 5.81
CA ILE A 443 -34.11 36.68 6.67
C ILE A 443 -35.07 37.82 6.25
N ASN A 444 -36.36 37.53 6.08
CA ASN A 444 -37.43 38.46 5.66
C ASN A 444 -37.46 38.88 4.18
N GLY A 445 -37.07 37.99 3.25
CA GLY A 445 -37.30 38.22 1.82
C GLY A 445 -36.33 39.19 1.15
N ALA A 446 -35.15 39.40 1.74
CA ALA A 446 -34.07 40.11 1.06
C ALA A 446 -33.50 39.26 -0.08
N ALA A 447 -33.13 39.90 -1.20
CA ALA A 447 -32.46 39.26 -2.32
C ALA A 447 -31.25 38.43 -1.85
N SER A 448 -30.94 37.36 -2.56
CA SER A 448 -29.81 36.54 -2.16
C SER A 448 -28.54 37.38 -2.25
N ALA A 449 -27.70 37.36 -1.21
CA ALA A 449 -26.38 37.99 -1.28
C ALA A 449 -25.55 37.44 -2.45
N TRP A 450 -25.85 36.21 -2.89
CA TRP A 450 -25.25 35.53 -4.02
C TRP A 450 -25.90 35.82 -5.38
N ASP A 451 -26.99 36.60 -5.44
CA ASP A 451 -27.48 37.11 -6.73
C ASP A 451 -26.40 37.99 -7.41
N ASN A 452 -25.48 38.55 -6.62
CA ASN A 452 -24.31 39.29 -7.05
C ASN A 452 -23.05 38.42 -7.25
N ILE A 453 -23.19 37.11 -7.49
CA ILE A 453 -22.05 36.25 -7.85
C ILE A 453 -21.28 36.87 -9.02
N THR A 454 -19.95 36.92 -8.86
CA THR A 454 -19.04 37.51 -9.85
C THR A 454 -18.75 36.55 -10.99
N ASP A 455 -18.33 37.09 -12.15
CA ASP A 455 -17.93 36.25 -13.29
C ASP A 455 -16.78 35.30 -12.94
N SER A 456 -15.87 35.70 -12.04
CA SER A 456 -14.77 34.85 -11.54
C SER A 456 -15.32 33.65 -10.77
N GLN A 457 -16.22 33.88 -9.81
CA GLN A 457 -16.82 32.79 -9.03
C GLN A 457 -17.67 31.86 -9.90
N LEU A 458 -18.41 32.44 -10.86
CA LEU A 458 -19.20 31.67 -11.81
C LEU A 458 -18.31 30.79 -12.72
N GLN A 459 -17.15 31.33 -13.15
CA GLN A 459 -16.16 30.58 -13.90
C GLN A 459 -15.54 29.46 -13.04
N ASP A 460 -15.19 29.74 -11.79
CA ASP A 460 -14.64 28.74 -10.86
C ASP A 460 -15.62 27.59 -10.61
N ILE A 461 -16.93 27.87 -10.44
CA ILE A 461 -17.95 26.81 -10.30
C ILE A 461 -18.02 25.95 -11.56
N TYR A 462 -17.98 26.58 -12.74
CA TYR A 462 -17.97 25.85 -14.01
C TYR A 462 -16.73 24.95 -14.13
N ASP A 463 -15.54 25.50 -13.91
CA ASP A 463 -14.28 24.75 -14.02
C ASP A 463 -14.20 23.64 -12.95
N PHE A 464 -14.75 23.88 -11.75
CA PHE A 464 -14.85 22.89 -10.69
C PHE A 464 -15.70 21.69 -11.13
N VAL A 465 -16.89 21.93 -11.68
CA VAL A 465 -17.78 20.88 -12.15
C VAL A 465 -17.19 20.12 -13.35
N GLN A 466 -16.58 20.83 -14.30
CA GLN A 466 -15.90 20.22 -15.45
C GLN A 466 -14.69 19.37 -15.02
N GLY A 467 -13.98 19.78 -13.97
CA GLY A 467 -12.85 19.04 -13.40
C GLY A 467 -13.24 17.82 -12.56
N GLY A 468 -14.54 17.53 -12.41
CA GLY A 468 -15.06 16.41 -11.61
C GLY A 468 -15.42 16.76 -10.17
N GLY A 469 -15.31 18.03 -9.77
CA GLY A 469 -15.83 18.53 -8.49
C GLY A 469 -17.35 18.54 -8.49
N ILE A 470 -17.98 18.18 -7.36
CA ILE A 470 -19.43 17.95 -7.34
C ILE A 470 -20.18 19.19 -6.89
N LEU A 471 -21.19 19.59 -7.65
CA LEU A 471 -22.10 20.68 -7.30
C LEU A 471 -23.44 20.10 -6.83
N LEU A 472 -23.76 20.27 -5.54
CA LEU A 472 -25.05 19.92 -4.94
C LEU A 472 -25.79 21.19 -4.56
N MET A 473 -26.92 21.47 -5.20
CA MET A 473 -27.65 22.72 -4.99
C MET A 473 -29.08 22.47 -4.54
N PHE A 474 -29.43 22.91 -3.34
CA PHE A 474 -30.81 23.04 -2.89
C PHE A 474 -31.10 24.53 -2.76
N SER A 475 -31.49 25.16 -3.87
CA SER A 475 -31.50 26.61 -3.98
C SER A 475 -32.71 27.12 -4.73
N GLU A 476 -33.39 28.06 -4.10
CA GLU A 476 -34.52 28.82 -4.61
C GLU A 476 -34.12 30.24 -5.07
N ALA A 477 -32.84 30.53 -5.31
CA ALA A 477 -32.39 31.85 -5.75
C ALA A 477 -32.44 31.96 -7.29
N PRO A 478 -33.46 32.58 -7.90
CA PRO A 478 -33.65 32.50 -9.35
C PRO A 478 -32.52 33.19 -10.14
N VAL A 479 -31.99 34.31 -9.64
CA VAL A 479 -30.90 35.05 -10.33
C VAL A 479 -29.59 34.26 -10.27
N LEU A 480 -29.22 33.74 -9.10
CA LEU A 480 -28.06 32.86 -8.94
C LEU A 480 -28.18 31.61 -9.83
N ASN A 481 -29.30 30.89 -9.74
CA ASN A 481 -29.51 29.65 -10.48
C ASN A 481 -29.46 29.91 -12.00
N ASN A 482 -30.06 31.01 -12.47
CA ASN A 482 -30.02 31.42 -13.87
C ASN A 482 -28.58 31.59 -14.37
N LYS A 483 -27.73 32.32 -13.64
CA LYS A 483 -26.32 32.52 -13.98
C LYS A 483 -25.55 31.19 -14.05
N ILE A 484 -25.69 30.34 -13.02
CA ILE A 484 -25.00 29.04 -12.96
C ILE A 484 -25.43 28.12 -14.10
N PHE A 485 -26.73 28.01 -14.35
CA PHE A 485 -27.26 27.08 -15.35
C PHE A 485 -26.91 27.51 -16.76
N ARG A 486 -27.06 28.80 -17.09
CA ARG A 486 -26.68 29.31 -18.41
C ARG A 486 -25.21 29.05 -18.70
N LYS A 487 -24.35 29.08 -17.67
CA LYS A 487 -22.94 28.75 -17.78
C LYS A 487 -22.68 27.24 -17.94
N ILE A 488 -23.26 26.41 -17.07
CA ILE A 488 -23.06 24.94 -17.07
C ILE A 488 -23.57 24.31 -18.37
N PHE A 489 -24.80 24.65 -18.77
CA PHE A 489 -25.44 24.11 -19.99
C PHE A 489 -25.06 24.88 -21.26
N ASN A 490 -24.27 25.97 -21.14
CA ASN A 490 -23.91 26.84 -22.25
C ASN A 490 -25.14 27.28 -23.09
N LYS A 491 -26.23 27.65 -22.42
CA LYS A 491 -27.53 27.93 -23.04
C LYS A 491 -28.16 29.19 -22.43
N SER A 492 -28.22 30.27 -23.21
CA SER A 492 -28.56 31.62 -22.71
C SER A 492 -30.05 31.85 -22.45
N ASP A 493 -30.94 31.04 -23.00
CA ASP A 493 -32.40 31.14 -22.87
C ASP A 493 -32.97 30.26 -21.75
N ILE A 494 -32.13 29.57 -20.97
CA ILE A 494 -32.55 28.97 -19.69
C ILE A 494 -33.07 30.09 -18.78
N ASP A 495 -34.22 29.86 -18.16
CA ASP A 495 -34.82 30.82 -17.25
C ASP A 495 -35.46 30.17 -16.03
N PHE A 496 -35.63 30.94 -14.96
CA PHE A 496 -36.20 30.50 -13.70
C PHE A 496 -37.46 31.29 -13.39
N THR A 497 -38.55 30.58 -13.13
CA THR A 497 -39.81 31.19 -12.72
C THR A 497 -40.10 30.83 -11.28
N ALA A 498 -40.44 31.85 -10.48
CA ALA A 498 -40.96 31.64 -9.15
C ALA A 498 -42.40 31.15 -9.21
N GLY A 499 -42.67 29.96 -8.69
CA GLY A 499 -44.00 29.36 -8.69
C GLY A 499 -44.94 29.95 -7.63
N THR A 500 -44.93 31.27 -7.41
CA THR A 500 -45.70 31.94 -6.34
C THR A 500 -47.20 31.64 -6.34
N THR A 501 -47.77 31.34 -7.51
CA THR A 501 -49.21 31.01 -7.67
C THR A 501 -49.47 29.51 -7.84
N THR A 502 -48.56 28.78 -8.47
CA THR A 502 -48.74 27.36 -8.82
C THR A 502 -48.10 26.40 -7.80
N ASN A 503 -47.05 26.87 -7.14
CA ASN A 503 -46.16 26.14 -6.25
C ASN A 503 -45.93 26.90 -4.91
N PRO A 504 -47.02 27.26 -4.18
CA PRO A 504 -46.95 27.99 -2.90
C PRO A 504 -46.37 27.11 -1.77
N PRO A 505 -46.11 27.68 -0.57
CA PRO A 505 -45.61 26.95 0.60
C PRO A 505 -46.36 25.63 0.83
N GLY A 506 -45.64 24.55 1.10
CA GLY A 506 -46.19 23.21 1.28
C GLY A 506 -46.63 22.53 -0.02
N SER A 507 -46.08 22.93 -1.16
CA SER A 507 -46.25 22.20 -2.42
C SER A 507 -45.63 20.81 -2.34
N VAL A 508 -46.18 19.86 -3.10
CA VAL A 508 -45.69 18.47 -3.12
C VAL A 508 -45.43 18.03 -4.55
N TYR A 509 -44.32 17.34 -4.78
CA TYR A 509 -43.88 16.91 -6.10
C TYR A 509 -43.66 15.41 -6.11
N ARG A 510 -44.05 14.76 -7.20
CA ARG A 510 -43.85 13.33 -7.40
C ARG A 510 -42.49 13.08 -8.04
N LEU A 511 -41.72 12.18 -7.44
CA LEU A 511 -40.49 11.63 -7.99
C LEU A 511 -40.82 10.58 -9.06
N PRO A 512 -40.04 10.47 -10.15
CA PRO A 512 -40.28 9.48 -11.18
C PRO A 512 -39.99 8.06 -10.70
N SER A 513 -40.53 7.09 -11.44
CA SER A 513 -40.24 5.67 -11.25
C SER A 513 -39.13 5.23 -12.19
N ILE A 514 -37.89 5.62 -11.90
CA ILE A 514 -36.69 5.31 -12.69
C ILE A 514 -35.59 4.74 -11.78
N THR A 515 -34.67 3.98 -12.37
CA THR A 515 -33.44 3.54 -11.67
C THR A 515 -32.43 4.67 -11.67
N ASP A 516 -32.12 5.18 -10.49
CA ASP A 516 -31.16 6.25 -10.29
C ASP A 516 -30.55 6.15 -8.87
N PRO A 517 -29.23 6.32 -8.69
CA PRO A 517 -28.59 6.16 -7.38
C PRO A 517 -29.06 7.15 -6.31
N ILE A 518 -29.61 8.32 -6.69
CA ILE A 518 -30.18 9.27 -5.73
C ILE A 518 -31.62 8.86 -5.34
N LEU A 519 -32.38 8.32 -6.29
CA LEU A 519 -33.76 7.88 -6.02
C LEU A 519 -33.82 6.48 -5.39
N ASP A 520 -32.82 5.64 -5.60
CA ASP A 520 -32.70 4.29 -5.05
C ASP A 520 -31.32 4.10 -4.41
N GLY A 521 -31.05 4.92 -3.40
CA GLY A 521 -29.77 4.95 -2.70
C GLY A 521 -29.79 4.18 -1.38
N PRO A 522 -28.65 4.20 -0.65
CA PRO A 522 -28.44 3.35 0.52
C PRO A 522 -29.35 3.67 1.71
N PHE A 523 -30.01 4.83 1.74
CA PHE A 523 -30.96 5.19 2.81
C PHE A 523 -32.41 4.82 2.49
N GLY A 524 -32.67 4.34 1.27
CA GLY A 524 -33.96 3.81 0.83
C GLY A 524 -34.38 4.29 -0.56
N ASN A 525 -35.33 3.55 -1.13
CA ASN A 525 -35.93 3.83 -2.42
C ASN A 525 -37.05 4.87 -2.28
N VAL A 526 -36.93 5.99 -3.00
CA VAL A 526 -37.90 7.08 -3.09
C VAL A 526 -38.54 7.21 -4.48
N THR A 527 -38.32 6.25 -5.37
CA THR A 527 -38.92 6.23 -6.71
C THR A 527 -40.45 6.21 -6.62
N GLY A 528 -41.13 7.05 -7.40
CA GLY A 528 -42.58 7.18 -7.36
C GLY A 528 -43.17 7.81 -6.09
N LEU A 529 -42.35 8.14 -5.08
CA LEU A 529 -42.76 8.83 -3.84
C LEU A 529 -42.73 10.35 -4.05
N TYR A 530 -42.76 11.11 -2.96
CA TYR A 530 -42.92 12.56 -3.01
C TYR A 530 -41.83 13.29 -2.24
N TRP A 531 -41.53 14.52 -2.67
CA TRP A 531 -40.82 15.53 -1.87
C TRP A 531 -41.71 16.76 -1.70
N GLY A 532 -41.49 17.52 -0.62
CA GLY A 532 -42.31 18.68 -0.26
C GLY A 532 -41.46 19.94 -0.20
N GLU A 533 -42.03 21.06 -0.63
CA GLU A 533 -41.41 22.37 -0.51
C GLU A 533 -41.70 23.02 0.85
N ASP A 534 -40.74 23.81 1.33
CA ASP A 534 -40.76 24.54 2.60
C ASP A 534 -41.67 25.79 2.59
N ALA A 535 -41.28 26.86 3.30
CA ALA A 535 -42.13 27.98 3.67
C ALA A 535 -42.23 29.10 2.61
N SER A 536 -41.69 28.88 1.41
CA SER A 536 -41.41 29.92 0.42
C SER A 536 -42.22 29.71 -0.87
N THR A 537 -41.55 29.34 -1.94
CA THR A 537 -42.14 28.98 -3.23
C THR A 537 -41.11 28.13 -3.94
N THR A 538 -41.54 27.02 -4.55
CA THR A 538 -40.62 26.27 -5.40
C THR A 538 -40.37 27.06 -6.68
N ASN A 539 -39.10 27.24 -7.01
CA ASN A 539 -38.72 27.73 -8.33
C ASN A 539 -38.58 26.56 -9.30
N TYR A 540 -39.01 26.77 -10.53
CA TYR A 540 -38.77 25.84 -11.62
C TYR A 540 -37.96 26.49 -12.73
N VAL A 541 -37.07 25.68 -13.32
CA VAL A 541 -36.32 26.06 -14.52
C VAL A 541 -37.15 25.71 -15.75
N VAL A 542 -37.11 26.55 -16.78
CA VAL A 542 -37.67 26.30 -18.11
C VAL A 542 -36.58 26.36 -19.18
N ASN A 543 -36.88 25.82 -20.37
CA ASN A 543 -35.93 25.70 -21.48
C ASN A 543 -34.67 24.87 -21.14
N LEU A 544 -34.80 23.90 -20.22
CA LEU A 544 -33.72 22.99 -19.88
C LEU A 544 -33.51 21.95 -21.00
N PRO A 545 -32.26 21.62 -21.38
CA PRO A 545 -32.00 20.51 -22.30
C PRO A 545 -32.29 19.17 -21.62
N LEU A 546 -33.49 18.63 -21.83
CA LEU A 546 -33.97 17.43 -21.10
C LEU A 546 -33.17 16.16 -21.40
N ASP A 547 -32.48 16.11 -22.54
CA ASP A 547 -31.59 15.01 -22.91
C ASP A 547 -30.29 15.00 -22.10
N GLU A 548 -29.86 16.15 -21.56
CA GLU A 548 -28.67 16.26 -20.72
C GLU A 548 -28.93 15.96 -19.22
N VAL A 549 -30.20 15.85 -18.82
CA VAL A 549 -30.58 15.70 -17.41
C VAL A 549 -31.39 14.45 -17.12
N VAL A 550 -31.28 13.96 -15.89
CA VAL A 550 -32.21 13.03 -15.28
C VAL A 550 -33.20 13.85 -14.46
N LEU A 551 -34.41 14.01 -15.00
CA LEU A 551 -35.47 14.79 -14.37
C LEU A 551 -35.99 14.05 -13.13
N TYR A 552 -36.05 14.73 -11.98
CA TYR A 552 -36.60 14.21 -10.73
C TYR A 552 -37.97 14.77 -10.37
N SER A 553 -38.32 15.96 -10.84
CA SER A 553 -39.69 16.48 -10.78
C SER A 553 -39.87 17.67 -11.71
N ASN A 554 -41.10 17.87 -12.16
CA ASN A 554 -41.54 19.02 -12.95
C ASN A 554 -42.25 20.06 -12.06
N ASN A 555 -42.88 21.07 -12.66
CA ASN A 555 -43.59 22.13 -11.94
C ASN A 555 -44.96 21.71 -11.37
N VAL A 556 -45.38 20.46 -11.54
CA VAL A 556 -46.71 20.00 -11.10
C VAL A 556 -46.69 19.78 -9.58
N ASN A 557 -47.37 20.67 -8.86
CA ASN A 557 -47.73 20.47 -7.47
C ASN A 557 -48.94 19.53 -7.39
N VAL A 558 -48.75 18.34 -6.85
CA VAL A 558 -49.80 17.31 -6.74
C VAL A 558 -50.91 17.68 -5.75
N VAL A 559 -50.69 18.68 -4.89
CA VAL A 559 -51.71 19.21 -3.99
C VAL A 559 -52.74 20.04 -4.75
N SER A 560 -52.28 20.94 -5.63
CA SER A 560 -53.15 21.85 -6.39
C SER A 560 -53.57 21.29 -7.76
N GLY A 561 -52.81 20.34 -8.31
CA GLY A 561 -53.05 19.77 -9.63
C GLY A 561 -52.85 20.77 -10.77
N ASN A 562 -51.92 21.74 -10.61
CA ASN A 562 -51.65 22.73 -11.65
C ASN A 562 -51.14 22.08 -12.94
N ALA A 563 -51.36 22.77 -14.06
CA ALA A 563 -50.92 22.30 -15.37
C ALA A 563 -49.39 22.16 -15.43
N GLU A 564 -48.95 21.07 -16.06
CA GLU A 564 -47.54 20.87 -16.40
C GLU A 564 -47.10 21.89 -17.45
N ILE A 565 -45.93 22.47 -17.22
CA ILE A 565 -45.23 23.31 -18.19
C ILE A 565 -44.18 22.43 -18.84
N MET A 566 -44.23 22.36 -20.17
CA MET A 566 -43.28 21.56 -20.95
C MET A 566 -41.84 22.01 -20.66
N ASN A 567 -40.94 21.04 -20.46
CA ASN A 567 -39.54 21.26 -20.14
C ASN A 567 -39.29 22.03 -18.83
N ALA A 568 -40.27 22.10 -17.94
CA ALA A 568 -40.08 22.65 -16.61
C ALA A 568 -39.52 21.60 -15.65
N ALA A 569 -38.54 21.97 -14.84
CA ALA A 569 -37.99 21.12 -13.79
C ALA A 569 -37.94 21.83 -12.45
N THR A 570 -38.28 21.12 -11.38
CA THR A 570 -38.09 21.56 -9.99
C THR A 570 -36.99 20.78 -9.28
N ALA A 571 -36.61 19.63 -9.82
CA ALA A 571 -35.43 18.88 -9.39
C ALA A 571 -34.89 18.04 -10.54
N PHE A 572 -33.56 17.91 -10.63
CA PHE A 572 -32.88 17.01 -11.56
C PHE A 572 -31.44 16.77 -11.11
N ARG A 573 -30.77 15.82 -11.76
CA ARG A 573 -29.31 15.81 -11.86
C ARG A 573 -28.86 15.84 -13.31
N HIS A 574 -27.67 16.36 -13.57
CA HIS A 574 -27.04 16.26 -14.86
C HIS A 574 -26.63 14.80 -15.14
N ARG A 575 -26.66 14.37 -16.41
CA ARG A 575 -26.33 12.97 -16.79
C ARG A 575 -24.84 12.69 -16.72
N THR A 576 -24.03 13.61 -17.26
CA THR A 576 -22.57 13.46 -17.38
C THR A 576 -21.79 14.26 -16.34
N LEU A 577 -22.16 15.52 -16.09
CA LEU A 577 -21.53 16.36 -15.08
C LEU A 577 -21.99 16.00 -13.66
N PRO A 578 -21.12 16.12 -12.64
CA PRO A 578 -21.46 15.85 -11.25
C PRO A 578 -22.29 16.99 -10.62
N PHE A 579 -23.51 17.20 -11.13
CA PHE A 579 -24.37 18.32 -10.74
C PHE A 579 -25.78 17.86 -10.39
N VAL A 580 -26.27 18.23 -9.20
CA VAL A 580 -27.63 17.98 -8.71
C VAL A 580 -28.27 19.29 -8.28
N TRP A 581 -29.52 19.50 -8.66
CA TRP A 581 -30.28 20.68 -8.25
C TRP A 581 -31.71 20.36 -7.80
N VAL A 582 -32.17 21.06 -6.76
CA VAL A 582 -33.55 21.17 -6.32
C VAL A 582 -33.91 22.64 -6.11
N GLY A 583 -35.07 23.05 -6.62
CA GLY A 583 -35.55 24.44 -6.63
C GLY A 583 -36.19 24.94 -5.33
N ASP A 584 -35.85 24.32 -4.21
CA ASP A 584 -36.28 24.69 -2.87
C ASP A 584 -35.05 24.88 -1.97
N GLY A 585 -34.89 26.07 -1.41
CA GLY A 585 -33.79 26.34 -0.48
C GLY A 585 -34.01 25.72 0.90
N GLY A 586 -35.27 25.50 1.27
CA GLY A 586 -35.69 24.85 2.51
C GLY A 586 -35.72 23.33 2.44
N PHE A 587 -35.16 22.72 1.39
CA PHE A 587 -35.24 21.28 1.19
C PHE A 587 -34.70 20.46 2.37
N THR A 588 -33.69 20.99 3.09
CA THR A 588 -33.08 20.38 4.27
C THR A 588 -33.54 20.97 5.61
N SER A 589 -34.57 21.82 5.60
CA SER A 589 -35.00 22.55 6.79
C SER A 589 -35.79 21.67 7.77
N ASN A 590 -35.51 21.85 9.06
CA ASN A 590 -36.11 21.11 10.17
C ASN A 590 -36.34 22.04 11.38
N ASP A 591 -37.56 22.09 11.88
CA ASP A 591 -37.96 22.87 13.07
C ASP A 591 -38.40 21.97 14.24
N ALA A 592 -38.23 20.65 14.12
CA ALA A 592 -38.86 19.62 14.97
C ALA A 592 -40.40 19.73 15.09
N GLY A 593 -41.03 20.59 14.27
CA GLY A 593 -42.44 20.92 14.31
C GLY A 593 -43.31 19.92 13.55
N THR A 594 -44.63 20.10 13.71
CA THR A 594 -45.66 19.27 13.04
C THR A 594 -46.33 19.99 11.88
N ALA A 595 -45.87 21.20 11.54
CA ALA A 595 -46.48 22.01 10.50
C ALA A 595 -46.49 21.25 9.15
N PRO A 596 -47.64 21.23 8.45
CA PRO A 596 -47.81 20.43 7.24
C PRO A 596 -47.21 21.08 5.97
N THR A 597 -46.67 22.29 6.07
CA THR A 597 -46.24 23.09 4.91
C THR A 597 -44.85 23.69 5.03
N ILE A 598 -44.11 23.41 6.12
CA ILE A 598 -42.76 23.94 6.32
C ILE A 598 -41.86 22.84 6.89
N CYS A 599 -40.54 22.98 6.81
CA CYS A 599 -39.56 22.08 7.38
C CYS A 599 -39.75 20.60 6.98
N PRO A 600 -39.66 20.29 5.66
CA PRO A 600 -39.95 18.96 5.13
C PRO A 600 -38.90 17.91 5.52
N PHE A 601 -37.71 18.32 5.96
CA PHE A 601 -36.63 17.41 6.32
C PHE A 601 -36.86 16.80 7.70
N LYS A 602 -36.84 15.47 7.81
CA LYS A 602 -37.11 14.76 9.08
C LYS A 602 -36.14 13.61 9.32
N LEU A 603 -35.66 13.53 10.55
CA LEU A 603 -34.89 12.41 11.07
C LEU A 603 -35.70 11.61 12.08
N THR A 604 -35.30 10.37 12.32
CA THR A 604 -35.90 9.47 13.31
C THR A 604 -34.88 8.50 13.87
N THR A 605 -35.24 7.85 14.98
CA THR A 605 -34.54 6.67 15.44
C THR A 605 -35.07 5.44 14.70
N LYS A 606 -34.18 4.65 14.10
CA LYS A 606 -34.53 3.40 13.39
C LYS A 606 -33.59 2.28 13.82
N THR A 607 -34.11 1.08 14.06
CA THR A 607 -33.28 -0.10 14.32
C THR A 607 -33.26 -1.00 13.09
N ILE A 608 -32.06 -1.33 12.59
CA ILE A 608 -31.84 -2.23 11.45
C ILE A 608 -30.90 -3.33 11.93
N SER A 609 -31.34 -4.59 11.86
CA SER A 609 -30.53 -5.75 12.23
C SER A 609 -29.87 -5.64 13.63
N GLY A 610 -30.60 -5.09 14.60
CA GLY A 610 -30.12 -4.90 15.98
C GLY A 610 -29.27 -3.65 16.23
N THR A 611 -28.86 -2.91 15.19
CA THR A 611 -28.19 -1.60 15.32
C THR A 611 -29.21 -0.47 15.34
N THR A 612 -29.09 0.47 16.28
CA THR A 612 -29.99 1.62 16.40
C THR A 612 -29.33 2.90 15.86
N TYR A 613 -29.95 3.48 14.83
CA TYR A 613 -29.55 4.70 14.14
C TYR A 613 -30.36 5.87 14.68
N SER A 614 -29.74 6.82 15.38
CA SER A 614 -30.45 7.92 16.05
C SER A 614 -30.86 9.06 15.13
N ASN A 615 -30.10 9.27 14.05
CA ASN A 615 -30.31 10.36 13.09
C ASN A 615 -30.66 9.81 11.70
N TYR A 616 -31.45 8.73 11.62
CA TYR A 616 -31.81 8.09 10.36
C TYR A 616 -32.74 8.99 9.54
N PRO A 617 -32.45 9.27 8.26
CA PRO A 617 -33.31 10.07 7.40
C PRO A 617 -34.63 9.36 7.12
N THR A 618 -35.76 10.08 7.25
CA THR A 618 -37.10 9.50 7.07
C THR A 618 -38.04 10.46 6.38
N TYR A 619 -39.27 10.01 6.14
CA TYR A 619 -40.31 10.87 5.59
C TYR A 619 -40.95 11.76 6.66
N LYS A 620 -41.37 12.96 6.26
CA LYS A 620 -42.30 13.77 7.05
C LYS A 620 -43.74 13.38 6.69
N PRO A 621 -44.55 12.93 7.67
CA PRO A 621 -45.95 12.59 7.43
C PRO A 621 -46.82 13.85 7.36
N ASN A 622 -48.02 13.70 6.78
CA ASN A 622 -49.08 14.72 6.81
C ASN A 622 -48.70 16.04 6.14
N TYR A 623 -47.95 16.01 5.05
CA TYR A 623 -47.47 17.20 4.35
C TYR A 623 -48.42 17.65 3.20
N GLY A 624 -48.53 18.96 2.95
CA GLY A 624 -49.34 19.56 1.87
C GLY A 624 -50.20 20.78 2.31
N SER A 625 -50.40 21.76 1.42
CA SER A 625 -51.06 23.06 1.70
C SER A 625 -52.57 23.19 1.41
N GLY A 626 -53.30 22.09 1.21
CA GLY A 626 -54.72 22.12 0.81
C GLY A 626 -55.69 22.77 1.84
N THR A 627 -56.69 23.52 1.34
CA THR A 627 -57.74 24.16 2.15
C THR A 627 -58.65 23.13 2.82
N ILE A 628 -58.89 23.30 4.12
CA ILE A 628 -59.63 22.36 4.98
C ILE A 628 -61.11 22.32 4.57
N THR A 629 -61.49 21.33 3.76
CA THR A 629 -62.81 20.69 3.85
C THR A 629 -62.59 19.17 3.83
N ALA A 630 -62.97 18.53 4.94
CA ALA A 630 -62.94 17.09 5.27
C ALA A 630 -62.30 16.12 4.23
N ASN A 631 -61.09 15.61 4.55
CA ASN A 631 -60.33 14.50 3.91
C ASN A 631 -59.69 14.83 2.52
N LEU A 632 -58.42 14.52 2.17
CA LEU A 632 -57.43 13.58 2.71
C LEU A 632 -56.02 13.67 2.04
N TYR A 633 -55.49 14.82 1.59
CA TYR A 633 -54.15 14.84 0.94
C TYR A 633 -53.01 15.07 1.94
N LYS A 634 -52.72 14.03 2.71
CA LYS A 634 -51.59 13.96 3.64
C LYS A 634 -50.47 13.17 2.98
N TYR A 635 -49.53 13.85 2.34
CA TYR A 635 -48.41 13.19 1.69
C TYR A 635 -47.33 12.80 2.71
N GLN A 636 -46.62 11.72 2.41
CA GLN A 636 -45.33 11.43 3.01
C GLN A 636 -44.27 12.03 2.09
N VAL A 637 -43.53 13.01 2.57
CA VAL A 637 -42.47 13.67 1.80
C VAL A 637 -41.10 13.20 2.28
N HIS A 638 -40.22 12.85 1.35
CA HIS A 638 -39.00 12.10 1.60
C HIS A 638 -37.71 12.94 1.44
N ASN A 639 -37.78 14.25 1.68
CA ASN A 639 -36.66 15.18 1.48
C ASN A 639 -35.36 14.72 2.18
N ALA A 640 -35.46 14.22 3.42
CA ALA A 640 -34.29 13.74 4.15
C ALA A 640 -33.68 12.46 3.53
N VAL A 641 -34.50 11.54 3.04
CA VAL A 641 -34.02 10.31 2.37
C VAL A 641 -33.36 10.68 1.04
N PHE A 642 -33.98 11.56 0.26
CA PHE A 642 -33.41 12.08 -0.99
C PHE A 642 -32.06 12.77 -0.73
N ALA A 643 -31.99 13.68 0.24
CA ALA A 643 -30.76 14.40 0.56
C ALA A 643 -29.65 13.46 1.06
N ALA A 644 -29.99 12.44 1.86
CA ALA A 644 -29.02 11.43 2.31
C ALA A 644 -28.47 10.62 1.13
N ASN A 645 -29.35 10.16 0.23
CA ASN A 645 -28.93 9.46 -0.98
C ASN A 645 -28.10 10.36 -1.91
N ALA A 646 -28.45 11.64 -2.03
CA ALA A 646 -27.66 12.60 -2.81
C ALA A 646 -26.24 12.78 -2.24
N ILE A 647 -26.10 12.87 -0.92
CA ILE A 647 -24.77 12.93 -0.27
C ILE A 647 -23.99 11.63 -0.46
N ALA A 648 -24.66 10.46 -0.38
CA ALA A 648 -24.02 9.18 -0.66
C ALA A 648 -23.49 9.13 -2.11
N TRP A 649 -24.32 9.54 -3.07
CA TRP A 649 -23.94 9.67 -4.47
C TRP A 649 -22.78 10.65 -4.67
N CYS A 650 -22.75 11.78 -3.95
CA CYS A 650 -21.61 12.70 -4.00
C CYS A 650 -20.32 12.03 -3.51
N ILE A 651 -20.35 11.30 -2.39
CA ILE A 651 -19.18 10.61 -1.84
C ILE A 651 -18.65 9.55 -2.82
N GLU A 652 -19.54 8.74 -3.38
CA GLU A 652 -19.19 7.70 -4.35
C GLU A 652 -18.66 8.28 -5.66
N THR A 653 -19.27 9.36 -6.16
CA THR A 653 -18.84 10.06 -7.37
C THR A 653 -17.47 10.71 -7.17
N ALA A 654 -17.23 11.35 -6.02
CA ALA A 654 -15.93 11.93 -5.70
C ALA A 654 -14.84 10.86 -5.64
N GLU A 655 -15.17 9.70 -5.07
CA GLU A 655 -14.26 8.57 -5.01
C GLU A 655 -13.97 7.98 -6.40
N ALA A 656 -14.97 7.82 -7.24
CA ALA A 656 -14.79 7.37 -8.62
C ALA A 656 -13.92 8.34 -9.43
N ASN A 657 -14.14 9.65 -9.28
CA ASN A 657 -13.36 10.69 -9.97
C ASN A 657 -11.90 10.70 -9.49
N ARG A 658 -11.66 10.56 -8.17
CA ARG A 658 -10.30 10.40 -7.61
C ARG A 658 -9.56 9.23 -8.27
N LYS A 659 -10.23 8.10 -8.47
CA LYS A 659 -9.62 6.92 -9.12
C LYS A 659 -9.33 7.15 -10.59
N ALA A 660 -10.26 7.76 -11.32
CA ALA A 660 -10.08 8.06 -12.74
C ALA A 660 -8.91 9.02 -13.00
N GLN A 661 -8.64 9.96 -12.09
CA GLN A 661 -7.51 10.89 -12.20
C GLN A 661 -6.14 10.27 -11.86
N LYS A 662 -6.10 9.08 -11.24
CA LYS A 662 -4.85 8.34 -10.95
C LYS A 662 -4.39 7.45 -12.11
N GLN A 663 -5.29 7.14 -13.05
CA GLN A 663 -5.01 6.36 -14.27
C GLN A 663 -4.54 7.28 -15.39
#